data_AF-A0A7N6ALB4-F1
#
_entry.id   AF-A0A7N6ALB4-F1
#
_cell.length_a   1.000
_cell.length_b   1.000
_cell.length_c   1.000
_cell.angle_alpha   90.00
_cell.angle_beta   90.00
_cell.angle_gamma   90.00
#
_symmetry.space_group_name_H-M   'P 1'
#
loop_
_entity.id
_entity.type
_entity.pdbx_description
1 polymer ?
#
loop_
_entity_poly.entity_id
_entity_poly.type
_entity_poly.pdbx_seq_one_letter_code
_entity_poly.pdbx_strand_id
1 'polypeptide(L)'
;MALSDVYWDHQIPLPKLAPAQAKVTVALVALLCFINSYDGEFVFDDSEAIVNNKDLKPTTPLNNIWSNDFWGSNLSSNSSHKSYRPLTVLTFRLNYLLAGGLHPVGFHVLNIILHAVISALMIDVFAILIGGLAYDEKGMILNHAPKTSLLAALLFAAHPVHTESVAGIVGRADLLCALFFQLSFLTYCKAFNRGRFSVQWLVLSLLLCAAAMLCKEQGITVLVSEMLRTGLLTRLALMGLGGLLMLYARWRIMGTGPPAFTEVDNPASFAENIFLRIVNYNYYYSLNAWLLLCPWWLCFDWSMGCVPLIKSATDWRMAWLLLMWCILIGLISQALFSQDSQRRRTLTLGLVLLVVPFLPASNIFFRVGFVIAERVLYLSSAGYCLLLAYSLGHCCCWTKYRKLLCMSVLALLCVYVARCALRSHQWRTEQSLFTSALSVCPLNAKVHYNVGKNLADRGNSTAAITYYREAVRLHPTYVHAMNNLGNILKERNELIEAEQLLSKAVSIQPDFAAAWMNLGIVQNSLQKFEEAEQSYWNAIRFRKKYPDCYYNLGRLYADQNRHVDALNAWRNATVLKPDHSLAWNNMVILLDNTGNLGQAELIGREALKLLPNDHTIMFSLANVLGKLQKYKESEGFFLHALRINPNAASCHGNLAVLYHRWGKLELAKKHYELSLKLDPEAPGTRDNYNMLRRKLDQLKHSTP
;
A
#
# COMPACT_ATOMS: atom_id res chain seq x y z
N MET A 1 13.97 -51.56 1.02
CA MET A 1 13.78 -51.27 2.47
C MET A 1 12.29 -51.25 2.70
N ALA A 2 11.74 -52.22 3.44
CA ALA A 2 10.30 -52.42 3.57
C ALA A 2 9.61 -51.13 4.08
N LEU A 3 8.66 -50.62 3.30
CA LEU A 3 7.81 -49.47 3.63
C LEU A 3 6.84 -49.90 4.74
N SER A 4 7.19 -49.64 5.99
CA SER A 4 6.24 -49.73 7.09
C SER A 4 5.20 -48.62 6.91
N ASP A 5 3.91 -48.98 6.83
CA ASP A 5 2.82 -48.03 6.91
C ASP A 5 3.03 -47.09 8.10
N VAL A 6 2.77 -45.80 7.89
CA VAL A 6 2.89 -44.77 8.94
C VAL A 6 1.90 -45.12 10.05
N TYR A 7 2.40 -45.71 11.15
CA TYR A 7 1.58 -46.37 12.18
C TYR A 7 0.41 -45.51 12.71
N TRP A 8 0.62 -44.19 12.83
CA TRP A 8 -0.41 -43.26 13.32
C TRP A 8 -1.37 -42.74 12.24
N ASP A 9 -1.07 -42.87 10.95
CA ASP A 9 -1.88 -42.28 9.88
C ASP A 9 -3.27 -42.92 9.80
N HIS A 10 -3.38 -44.22 10.07
CA HIS A 10 -4.65 -44.93 10.15
C HIS A 10 -5.57 -44.41 11.27
N GLN A 11 -4.99 -43.85 12.33
CA GLN A 11 -5.71 -43.38 13.51
C GLN A 11 -6.36 -42.01 13.31
N ILE A 12 -6.00 -41.29 12.24
CA ILE A 12 -6.61 -40.00 11.94
C ILE A 12 -8.05 -40.22 11.44
N PRO A 13 -9.04 -39.54 12.03
CA PRO A 13 -10.47 -39.74 11.74
C PRO A 13 -10.94 -39.01 10.46
N LEU A 14 -10.11 -39.00 9.42
CA LEU A 14 -10.44 -38.49 8.09
C LEU A 14 -10.73 -39.63 7.11
N PRO A 15 -11.54 -39.41 6.06
CA PRO A 15 -11.70 -40.37 4.98
C PRO A 15 -10.38 -40.57 4.23
N LYS A 16 -10.12 -41.78 3.75
CA LYS A 16 -9.05 -42.01 2.77
C LYS A 16 -9.55 -41.51 1.42
N LEU A 17 -8.86 -40.54 0.84
CA LEU A 17 -9.20 -39.99 -0.47
C LEU A 17 -8.16 -40.41 -1.52
N ALA A 18 -8.60 -40.58 -2.76
CA ALA A 18 -7.67 -40.70 -3.87
C ALA A 18 -6.83 -39.41 -4.00
N PRO A 19 -5.58 -39.47 -4.50
CA PRO A 19 -4.71 -38.29 -4.57
C PRO A 19 -5.34 -37.10 -5.32
N ALA A 20 -6.05 -37.35 -6.42
CA ALA A 20 -6.75 -36.31 -7.17
C ALA A 20 -7.92 -35.70 -6.36
N GLN A 21 -8.72 -36.53 -5.70
CA GLN A 21 -9.82 -36.08 -4.85
C GLN A 21 -9.32 -35.23 -3.69
N ALA A 22 -8.25 -35.66 -3.01
CA ALA A 22 -7.61 -34.91 -1.93
C ALA A 22 -7.17 -33.52 -2.39
N LYS A 23 -6.51 -33.42 -3.55
CA LYS A 23 -6.07 -32.14 -4.13
C LYS A 23 -7.23 -31.21 -4.45
N VAL A 24 -8.29 -31.74 -5.07
CA VAL A 24 -9.50 -30.97 -5.37
C VAL A 24 -10.16 -30.47 -4.08
N THR A 25 -10.28 -31.33 -3.05
CA THR A 25 -10.87 -30.92 -1.77
C THR A 25 -10.07 -29.79 -1.11
N VAL A 26 -8.74 -29.89 -1.06
CA VAL A 26 -7.90 -28.83 -0.48
C VAL A 26 -7.98 -27.53 -1.29
N ALA A 27 -7.95 -27.62 -2.63
CA ALA A 27 -8.10 -26.45 -3.49
C ALA A 27 -9.46 -25.76 -3.28
N LEU A 28 -10.56 -26.51 -3.16
CA LEU A 28 -11.88 -25.96 -2.91
C LEU A 28 -11.97 -25.26 -1.55
N VAL A 29 -11.35 -25.83 -0.50
CA VAL A 29 -11.27 -25.18 0.82
C VAL A 29 -10.47 -23.88 0.75
N ALA A 30 -9.33 -23.88 0.06
CA ALA A 30 -8.54 -22.67 -0.16
C ALA A 30 -9.35 -21.59 -0.91
N LEU A 31 -10.10 -21.96 -1.95
CA LEU A 31 -10.99 -21.03 -2.64
C LEU A 31 -12.08 -20.47 -1.71
N LEU A 32 -12.76 -21.33 -0.96
CA LEU A 32 -13.81 -20.93 -0.01
C LEU A 32 -13.32 -19.88 1.00
N CYS A 33 -12.06 -19.99 1.45
CA CYS A 33 -11.46 -19.09 2.42
C CYS A 33 -11.30 -17.65 1.92
N PHE A 34 -11.06 -17.45 0.63
CA PHE A 34 -10.61 -16.15 0.09
C PHE A 34 -11.45 -15.64 -1.09
N ILE A 35 -12.40 -16.42 -1.62
CA ILE A 35 -13.19 -16.04 -2.80
C ILE A 35 -13.96 -14.72 -2.60
N ASN A 36 -14.34 -14.40 -1.38
CA ASN A 36 -15.07 -13.19 -1.05
C ASN A 36 -14.24 -11.88 -1.14
N SER A 37 -12.93 -11.96 -1.40
CA SER A 37 -12.08 -10.79 -1.63
C SER A 37 -11.70 -10.60 -3.10
N TYR A 38 -12.34 -11.33 -4.04
CA TYR A 38 -11.99 -11.29 -5.46
C TYR A 38 -12.22 -9.93 -6.13
N ASP A 39 -13.12 -9.11 -5.58
CA ASP A 39 -13.55 -7.82 -6.08
C ASP A 39 -13.08 -6.65 -5.20
N GLY A 40 -11.99 -6.84 -4.45
CA GLY A 40 -11.35 -5.79 -3.67
C GLY A 40 -10.80 -4.65 -4.53
N GLU A 41 -10.60 -3.50 -3.90
CA GLU A 41 -9.91 -2.34 -4.46
C GLU A 41 -8.38 -2.47 -4.29
N PHE A 42 -7.60 -1.60 -4.94
CA PHE A 42 -6.19 -1.44 -4.60
C PHE A 42 -6.09 -0.79 -3.21
N VAL A 43 -5.57 -1.51 -2.22
CA VAL A 43 -5.50 -1.05 -0.84
C VAL A 43 -4.07 -1.02 -0.30
N PHE A 44 -3.77 -0.04 0.56
CA PHE A 44 -2.50 0.01 1.30
C PHE A 44 -1.27 -0.03 0.38
N ASP A 45 -0.42 -1.07 0.49
CA ASP A 45 0.82 -1.23 -0.31
C ASP A 45 0.54 -1.40 -1.82
N ASP A 46 -0.68 -1.78 -2.22
CA ASP A 46 -1.05 -1.93 -3.64
C ASP A 46 -1.00 -0.59 -4.39
N SER A 47 -1.29 0.51 -3.70
CA SER A 47 -1.23 1.88 -4.26
C SER A 47 0.18 2.21 -4.77
N GLU A 48 1.22 1.87 -3.99
CA GLU A 48 2.60 2.13 -4.39
C GLU A 48 3.16 1.07 -5.34
N ALA A 49 2.94 -0.21 -5.04
CA ALA A 49 3.53 -1.30 -5.83
C ALA A 49 2.88 -1.50 -7.21
N ILE A 50 1.63 -1.04 -7.39
CA ILE A 50 0.84 -1.27 -8.60
C ILE A 50 0.40 0.04 -9.24
N VAL A 51 -0.38 0.86 -8.53
CA VAL A 51 -1.00 2.06 -9.14
C VAL A 51 0.06 3.10 -9.53
N ASN A 52 1.00 3.38 -8.61
CA ASN A 52 2.06 4.36 -8.81
C ASN A 52 3.32 3.78 -9.47
N ASN A 53 3.40 2.45 -9.59
CA ASN A 53 4.56 1.79 -10.16
C ASN A 53 4.61 1.94 -11.69
N LYS A 54 5.62 2.66 -12.16
CA LYS A 54 5.81 2.97 -13.58
C LYS A 54 6.19 1.75 -14.41
N ASP A 55 6.75 0.71 -13.81
CA ASP A 55 7.23 -0.48 -14.53
C ASP A 55 6.11 -1.34 -15.10
N LEU A 56 4.88 -1.16 -14.59
CA LEU A 56 3.68 -1.84 -15.10
C LEU A 56 3.17 -1.20 -16.41
N LYS A 57 3.56 0.06 -16.70
CA LYS A 57 3.06 0.78 -17.88
C LYS A 57 3.72 0.24 -19.16
N PRO A 58 2.96 0.07 -20.27
CA PRO A 58 3.50 -0.39 -21.55
C PRO A 58 4.57 0.55 -22.12
N THR A 59 4.47 1.84 -21.80
CA THR A 59 5.41 2.89 -22.21
C THR A 59 6.79 2.75 -21.57
N THR A 60 6.91 2.03 -20.46
CA THR A 60 8.17 1.85 -19.74
C THR A 60 8.91 0.62 -20.29
N PRO A 61 10.20 0.69 -20.66
CA PRO A 61 10.94 -0.46 -21.17
C PRO A 61 10.91 -1.66 -20.23
N LEU A 62 10.73 -2.87 -20.77
CA LEU A 62 10.66 -4.11 -19.97
C LEU A 62 11.96 -4.36 -19.17
N ASN A 63 13.09 -3.91 -19.70
CA ASN A 63 14.40 -4.10 -19.08
C ASN A 63 14.52 -3.40 -17.70
N ASN A 64 13.71 -2.36 -17.45
CA ASN A 64 13.73 -1.62 -16.18
C ASN A 64 13.40 -2.51 -14.98
N ILE A 65 12.59 -3.56 -15.16
CA ILE A 65 12.22 -4.50 -14.11
C ILE A 65 13.46 -5.17 -13.48
N TRP A 66 14.56 -5.32 -14.25
CA TRP A 66 15.81 -5.92 -13.76
C TRP A 66 16.73 -4.92 -13.05
N SER A 67 16.46 -3.62 -13.14
CA SER A 67 17.25 -2.54 -12.52
C SER A 67 16.51 -1.79 -11.42
N ASN A 68 15.20 -2.01 -11.31
CA ASN A 68 14.34 -1.38 -10.31
C ASN A 68 14.00 -2.34 -9.17
N ASP A 69 13.64 -1.76 -8.03
CA ASP A 69 13.06 -2.48 -6.91
C ASP A 69 11.57 -2.77 -7.15
N PHE A 70 10.96 -3.49 -6.20
CA PHE A 70 9.56 -3.90 -6.24
C PHE A 70 8.57 -2.74 -6.41
N TRP A 71 8.96 -1.52 -6.05
CA TRP A 71 8.13 -0.32 -6.07
C TRP A 71 8.36 0.53 -7.33
N GLY A 72 9.26 0.11 -8.23
CA GLY A 72 9.60 0.82 -9.46
C GLY A 72 10.66 1.91 -9.31
N SER A 73 11.41 1.91 -8.19
CA SER A 73 12.54 2.82 -7.97
C SER A 73 13.85 2.15 -8.39
N ASN A 74 14.75 2.91 -9.01
CA ASN A 74 16.05 2.36 -9.43
C ASN A 74 16.85 1.87 -8.22
N LEU A 75 17.33 0.61 -8.28
CA LEU A 75 18.11 -0.02 -7.22
C LEU A 75 19.38 0.75 -6.87
N SER A 76 19.97 1.55 -7.75
CA SER A 76 21.16 2.35 -7.43
C SER A 76 20.83 3.59 -6.60
N SER A 77 19.55 3.99 -6.50
CA SER A 77 19.12 5.15 -5.72
C SER A 77 19.21 4.89 -4.21
N ASN A 78 19.53 5.92 -3.44
CA ASN A 78 19.46 5.89 -1.97
C ASN A 78 18.01 5.86 -1.46
N SER A 79 17.05 6.28 -2.28
CA SER A 79 15.62 6.22 -1.97
C SER A 79 14.99 4.86 -2.25
N SER A 80 15.74 3.91 -2.82
CA SER A 80 15.23 2.57 -3.12
C SER A 80 15.12 1.74 -1.84
N HIS A 81 14.04 0.96 -1.74
CA HIS A 81 13.86 0.00 -0.66
C HIS A 81 14.75 -1.26 -0.83
N LYS A 82 15.47 -1.37 -1.95
CA LYS A 82 16.31 -2.53 -2.31
C LYS A 82 15.54 -3.86 -2.34
N SER A 83 14.21 -3.81 -2.41
CA SER A 83 13.34 -4.98 -2.50
C SER A 83 13.36 -5.57 -3.92
N TYR A 84 14.39 -6.35 -4.25
CA TYR A 84 14.53 -6.91 -5.59
C TYR A 84 13.61 -8.11 -5.84
N ARG A 85 12.54 -7.92 -6.65
CA ARG A 85 11.49 -8.92 -6.93
C ARG A 85 10.99 -8.87 -8.39
N PRO A 86 11.89 -8.99 -9.39
CA PRO A 86 11.57 -8.72 -10.79
C PRO A 86 10.49 -9.64 -11.37
N LEU A 87 10.47 -10.93 -10.99
CA LEU A 87 9.46 -11.86 -11.51
C LEU A 87 8.06 -11.52 -10.99
N THR A 88 7.93 -11.05 -9.75
CA THR A 88 6.65 -10.60 -9.21
C THR A 88 6.14 -9.38 -9.98
N VAL A 89 6.98 -8.36 -10.18
CA VAL A 89 6.63 -7.16 -10.95
C VAL A 89 6.27 -7.52 -12.40
N LEU A 90 6.98 -8.46 -13.01
CA LEU A 90 6.66 -8.97 -14.35
C LEU A 90 5.24 -9.57 -14.40
N THR A 91 4.83 -10.32 -13.38
CA THR A 91 3.45 -10.84 -13.33
C THR A 91 2.41 -9.73 -13.16
N PHE A 92 2.71 -8.65 -12.44
CA PHE A 92 1.81 -7.49 -12.35
C PHE A 92 1.67 -6.80 -13.70
N ARG A 93 2.79 -6.59 -14.41
CA ARG A 93 2.79 -6.01 -15.75
C ARG A 93 2.01 -6.88 -16.75
N LEU A 94 2.19 -8.20 -16.72
CA LEU A 94 1.43 -9.10 -17.57
C LEU A 94 -0.07 -9.02 -17.26
N ASN A 95 -0.43 -8.94 -15.98
CA ASN A 95 -1.82 -8.79 -15.56
C ASN A 95 -2.44 -7.46 -16.04
N TYR A 96 -1.69 -6.36 -15.97
CA TYR A 96 -2.09 -5.05 -16.51
C TYR A 96 -2.34 -5.14 -18.02
N LEU A 97 -1.43 -5.78 -18.77
CA LEU A 97 -1.53 -5.92 -20.22
C LEU A 97 -2.74 -6.78 -20.64
N LEU A 98 -2.97 -7.90 -19.95
CA LEU A 98 -4.10 -8.79 -20.23
C LEU A 98 -5.45 -8.15 -19.93
N ALA A 99 -5.52 -7.31 -18.90
CA ALA A 99 -6.74 -6.60 -18.53
C ALA A 99 -6.97 -5.31 -19.33
N GLY A 100 -5.96 -4.82 -20.08
CA GLY A 100 -6.02 -3.54 -20.78
C GLY A 100 -5.91 -2.31 -19.86
N GLY A 101 -5.45 -2.47 -18.62
CA GLY A 101 -5.37 -1.39 -17.64
C GLY A 101 -5.28 -1.84 -16.18
N LEU A 102 -5.46 -0.89 -15.25
CA LEU A 102 -5.51 -1.15 -13.81
C LEU A 102 -6.92 -1.60 -13.40
N HIS A 103 -7.19 -2.90 -13.51
CA HIS A 103 -8.42 -3.52 -13.03
C HIS A 103 -8.12 -4.50 -11.89
N PRO A 104 -8.53 -4.23 -10.63
CA PRO A 104 -8.06 -4.98 -9.47
C PRO A 104 -8.54 -6.44 -9.43
N VAL A 105 -9.73 -6.73 -9.98
CA VAL A 105 -10.35 -8.08 -9.96
C VAL A 105 -9.40 -9.16 -10.48
N GLY A 106 -8.78 -8.93 -11.65
CA GLY A 106 -7.87 -9.90 -12.24
C GLY A 106 -6.65 -10.18 -11.37
N PHE A 107 -6.20 -9.19 -10.59
CA PHE A 107 -5.06 -9.36 -9.70
C PHE A 107 -5.40 -10.22 -8.48
N HIS A 108 -6.54 -9.96 -7.83
CA HIS A 108 -7.00 -10.75 -6.68
C HIS A 108 -7.32 -12.19 -7.08
N VAL A 109 -8.03 -12.39 -8.20
CA VAL A 109 -8.37 -13.74 -8.70
C VAL A 109 -7.11 -14.57 -8.93
N LEU A 110 -6.05 -14.00 -9.51
CA LEU A 110 -4.80 -14.72 -9.69
C LEU A 110 -4.15 -15.13 -8.36
N ASN A 111 -4.16 -14.27 -7.35
CA ASN A 111 -3.62 -14.62 -6.02
C ASN A 111 -4.42 -15.75 -5.37
N ILE A 112 -5.76 -15.70 -5.45
CA ILE A 112 -6.65 -16.75 -4.92
C ILE A 112 -6.37 -18.10 -5.62
N ILE A 113 -6.22 -18.09 -6.95
CA ILE A 113 -5.88 -19.29 -7.73
C ILE A 113 -4.49 -19.83 -7.35
N LEU A 114 -3.49 -18.95 -7.22
CA LEU A 114 -2.14 -19.33 -6.82
C LEU A 114 -2.16 -20.02 -5.46
N HIS A 115 -2.87 -19.46 -4.47
CA HIS A 115 -3.00 -20.07 -3.15
C HIS A 115 -3.69 -21.46 -3.21
N ALA A 116 -4.74 -21.62 -4.00
CA ALA A 116 -5.40 -22.91 -4.19
C ALA A 116 -4.46 -23.97 -4.81
N VAL A 117 -3.64 -23.59 -5.79
CA VAL A 117 -2.65 -24.47 -6.42
C VAL A 117 -1.56 -24.87 -5.41
N ILE A 118 -1.00 -23.90 -4.68
CA ILE A 118 0.00 -24.12 -3.63
C ILE A 118 -0.53 -25.09 -2.59
N SER A 119 -1.74 -24.85 -2.07
CA SER A 119 -2.36 -25.68 -1.06
C SER A 119 -2.58 -27.12 -1.55
N ALA A 120 -3.01 -27.30 -2.80
CA ALA A 120 -3.14 -28.64 -3.39
C ALA A 120 -1.79 -29.36 -3.55
N LEU A 121 -0.72 -28.65 -3.93
CA LEU A 121 0.63 -29.20 -4.03
C LEU A 121 1.20 -29.59 -2.64
N MET A 122 0.74 -28.97 -1.55
CA MET A 122 1.21 -29.32 -0.21
C MET A 122 0.88 -30.73 0.25
N ILE A 123 -0.14 -31.36 -0.33
CA ILE A 123 -0.40 -32.78 -0.08
C ILE A 123 0.83 -33.62 -0.47
N ASP A 124 1.41 -33.36 -1.64
CA ASP A 124 2.57 -34.11 -2.12
C ASP A 124 3.81 -33.79 -1.27
N VAL A 125 4.03 -32.52 -0.95
CA VAL A 125 5.15 -32.07 -0.10
C VAL A 125 5.08 -32.75 1.27
N PHE A 126 3.95 -32.66 1.97
CA PHE A 126 3.79 -33.28 3.29
C PHE A 126 3.88 -34.81 3.23
N ALA A 127 3.34 -35.44 2.19
CA ALA A 127 3.46 -36.89 2.02
C ALA A 127 4.93 -37.34 1.84
N ILE A 128 5.76 -36.58 1.12
CA ILE A 128 7.21 -36.82 1.01
C ILE A 128 7.90 -36.63 2.37
N LEU A 129 7.59 -35.56 3.10
CA LEU A 129 8.24 -35.24 4.36
C LEU A 129 7.99 -36.31 5.43
N ILE A 130 6.75 -36.80 5.54
CA ILE A 130 6.33 -37.84 6.49
C ILE A 130 6.80 -39.25 6.06
N GLY A 131 7.19 -39.41 4.78
CA GLY A 131 7.73 -40.65 4.22
C GLY A 131 6.67 -41.62 3.69
N GLY A 132 5.45 -41.15 3.39
CA GLY A 132 4.29 -41.98 3.10
C GLY A 132 3.96 -42.27 1.62
N LEU A 133 4.77 -41.82 0.64
CA LEU A 133 4.48 -42.10 -0.78
C LEU A 133 5.02 -43.47 -1.20
N ALA A 134 4.13 -44.44 -1.39
CA ALA A 134 4.40 -45.69 -2.10
C ALA A 134 4.20 -45.49 -3.62
N TYR A 135 5.13 -45.99 -4.42
CA TYR A 135 5.11 -45.94 -5.89
C TYR A 135 5.09 -47.35 -6.47
N ASP A 136 4.41 -47.60 -7.59
CA ASP A 136 4.53 -48.86 -8.33
C ASP A 136 5.86 -48.97 -9.09
N GLU A 137 6.10 -50.16 -9.66
CA GLU A 137 7.24 -50.46 -10.53
C GLU A 137 7.28 -49.55 -11.79
N LYS A 138 6.14 -48.98 -12.21
CA LYS A 138 6.01 -48.07 -13.36
C LYS A 138 6.15 -46.58 -13.02
N GLY A 139 6.18 -46.22 -11.73
CA GLY A 139 6.38 -44.85 -11.23
C GLY A 139 5.11 -44.11 -10.87
N MET A 140 3.95 -44.78 -10.88
CA MET A 140 2.66 -44.24 -10.48
C MET A 140 2.51 -44.30 -8.95
N ILE A 141 1.87 -43.29 -8.37
CA ILE A 141 1.54 -43.25 -6.94
C ILE A 141 0.53 -44.38 -6.67
N LEU A 142 0.92 -45.39 -5.90
CA LEU A 142 0.12 -46.60 -5.66
C LEU A 142 -0.95 -46.41 -4.58
N ASN A 143 -0.76 -45.46 -3.66
CA ASN A 143 -1.55 -45.35 -2.44
C ASN A 143 -2.42 -44.08 -2.39
N HIS A 144 -3.50 -44.18 -1.61
CA HIS A 144 -4.33 -43.03 -1.20
C HIS A 144 -3.47 -41.97 -0.50
N ALA A 145 -3.88 -40.70 -0.57
CA ALA A 145 -3.15 -39.64 0.12
C ALA A 145 -3.09 -39.93 1.64
N PRO A 146 -1.90 -39.88 2.29
CA PRO A 146 -1.81 -40.06 3.74
C PRO A 146 -2.75 -39.10 4.46
N LYS A 147 -3.54 -39.59 5.41
CA LYS A 147 -4.53 -38.76 6.12
C LYS A 147 -3.88 -37.59 6.83
N THR A 148 -2.66 -37.77 7.33
CA THR A 148 -1.85 -36.72 7.98
C THR A 148 -1.48 -35.63 6.98
N SER A 149 -1.12 -36.00 5.75
CA SER A 149 -0.80 -35.02 4.70
C SER A 149 -2.03 -34.22 4.26
N LEU A 150 -3.19 -34.88 4.15
CA LEU A 150 -4.46 -34.23 3.87
C LEU A 150 -4.84 -33.24 4.99
N LEU A 151 -4.73 -33.67 6.25
CA LEU A 151 -5.02 -32.80 7.41
C LEU A 151 -4.09 -31.58 7.44
N ALA A 152 -2.78 -31.79 7.29
CA ALA A 152 -1.80 -30.70 7.25
C ALA A 152 -2.08 -29.72 6.10
N ALA A 153 -2.45 -30.23 4.91
CA ALA A 153 -2.78 -29.40 3.75
C ALA A 153 -4.10 -28.64 3.93
N LEU A 154 -5.12 -29.23 4.56
CA LEU A 154 -6.37 -28.54 4.91
C LEU A 154 -6.14 -27.42 5.94
N LEU A 155 -5.34 -27.70 6.97
CA LEU A 155 -4.96 -26.70 7.97
C LEU A 155 -4.17 -25.55 7.34
N PHE A 156 -3.25 -25.87 6.42
CA PHE A 156 -2.51 -24.87 5.66
C PHE A 156 -3.45 -24.04 4.79
N ALA A 157 -4.29 -24.68 3.97
CA ALA A 157 -5.23 -24.00 3.06
C ALA A 157 -6.20 -23.04 3.76
N ALA A 158 -6.56 -23.35 5.02
CA ALA A 158 -7.51 -22.55 5.79
C ALA A 158 -6.83 -21.64 6.83
N HIS A 159 -5.49 -21.54 6.87
CA HIS A 159 -4.84 -20.80 7.96
C HIS A 159 -5.03 -19.27 7.79
N PRO A 160 -5.63 -18.55 8.76
CA PRO A 160 -5.91 -17.12 8.60
C PRO A 160 -4.69 -16.20 8.47
N VAL A 161 -3.48 -16.70 8.76
CA VAL A 161 -2.22 -15.95 8.59
C VAL A 161 -1.87 -15.76 7.11
N HIS A 162 -2.55 -16.47 6.20
CA HIS A 162 -2.35 -16.30 4.76
C HIS A 162 -3.10 -15.10 4.19
N THR A 163 -3.97 -14.46 4.99
CA THR A 163 -4.91 -13.49 4.44
C THR A 163 -4.23 -12.30 3.79
N GLU A 164 -3.20 -11.70 4.41
CA GLU A 164 -2.41 -10.65 3.75
C GLU A 164 -1.78 -11.13 2.42
N SER A 165 -1.26 -12.36 2.38
CA SER A 165 -0.59 -12.91 1.18
C SER A 165 -1.57 -13.19 0.03
N VAL A 166 -2.82 -13.52 0.34
CA VAL A 166 -3.83 -13.90 -0.66
C VAL A 166 -4.72 -12.71 -1.04
N ALA A 167 -5.25 -11.99 -0.06
CA ALA A 167 -6.17 -10.89 -0.28
C ALA A 167 -5.45 -9.60 -0.73
N GLY A 168 -4.27 -9.30 -0.17
CA GLY A 168 -3.44 -8.19 -0.63
C GLY A 168 -2.74 -8.53 -1.95
N ILE A 169 -2.80 -7.65 -2.95
CA ILE A 169 -2.25 -7.98 -4.28
C ILE A 169 -0.73 -8.10 -4.21
N VAL A 170 -0.05 -7.22 -3.46
CA VAL A 170 1.40 -7.29 -3.20
C VAL A 170 1.85 -8.62 -2.58
N GLY A 171 0.94 -9.33 -1.90
CA GLY A 171 1.14 -10.68 -1.37
C GLY A 171 1.48 -11.73 -2.44
N ARG A 172 1.31 -11.41 -3.73
CA ARG A 172 1.73 -12.26 -4.85
C ARG A 172 3.20 -12.66 -4.78
N ALA A 173 4.07 -11.82 -4.20
CA ALA A 173 5.48 -12.16 -3.97
C ALA A 173 5.63 -13.43 -3.12
N ASP A 174 4.82 -13.57 -2.07
CA ASP A 174 4.81 -14.73 -1.18
C ASP A 174 4.26 -15.97 -1.88
N LEU A 175 3.16 -15.81 -2.63
CA LEU A 175 2.53 -16.91 -3.35
C LEU A 175 3.45 -17.48 -4.44
N LEU A 176 4.05 -16.62 -5.28
CA LEU A 176 4.98 -17.07 -6.32
C LEU A 176 6.24 -17.68 -5.72
N CYS A 177 6.78 -17.08 -4.65
CA CYS A 177 7.91 -17.65 -3.92
C CYS A 177 7.56 -19.06 -3.41
N ALA A 178 6.41 -19.24 -2.77
CA ALA A 178 5.97 -20.53 -2.25
C ALA A 178 5.69 -21.57 -3.34
N LEU A 179 5.11 -21.17 -4.46
CA LEU A 179 4.89 -22.05 -5.61
C LEU A 179 6.22 -22.58 -6.16
N PHE A 180 7.17 -21.68 -6.46
CA PHE A 180 8.48 -22.09 -6.97
C PHE A 180 9.31 -22.85 -5.92
N PHE A 181 9.17 -22.50 -4.63
CA PHE A 181 9.75 -23.23 -3.50
C PHE A 181 9.32 -24.71 -3.54
N GLN A 182 8.01 -24.97 -3.67
CA GLN A 182 7.46 -26.32 -3.68
C GLN A 182 7.86 -27.08 -4.94
N LEU A 183 7.81 -26.44 -6.10
CA LEU A 183 8.21 -27.05 -7.36
C LEU A 183 9.70 -27.40 -7.36
N SER A 184 10.57 -26.55 -6.79
CA SER A 184 11.98 -26.89 -6.56
C SER A 184 12.08 -28.15 -5.70
N PHE A 185 11.48 -28.14 -4.51
CA PHE A 185 11.53 -29.28 -3.59
C PHE A 185 11.04 -30.59 -4.22
N LEU A 186 9.94 -30.55 -4.98
CA LEU A 186 9.37 -31.73 -5.65
C LEU A 186 10.27 -32.23 -6.79
N THR A 187 10.86 -31.34 -7.57
CA THR A 187 11.79 -31.70 -8.65
C THR A 187 13.13 -32.21 -8.11
N TYR A 188 13.64 -31.63 -7.02
CA TYR A 188 14.76 -32.17 -6.25
C TYR A 188 14.46 -33.61 -5.82
N CYS A 189 13.29 -33.85 -5.22
CA CYS A 189 12.90 -35.19 -4.80
C CYS A 189 12.84 -36.20 -5.97
N LYS A 190 12.44 -35.76 -7.17
CA LYS A 190 12.46 -36.58 -8.39
C LYS A 190 13.87 -36.87 -8.90
N ALA A 191 14.81 -35.93 -8.74
CA ALA A 191 16.21 -36.09 -9.15
C ALA A 191 16.92 -37.28 -8.49
N PHE A 192 16.42 -37.73 -7.34
CA PHE A 192 17.01 -38.80 -6.53
C PHE A 192 16.07 -40.01 -6.34
N ASN A 193 15.03 -40.16 -7.17
CA ASN A 193 14.11 -41.28 -7.07
C ASN A 193 14.73 -42.57 -7.65
N ARG A 194 14.51 -43.73 -7.01
CA ARG A 194 14.95 -45.07 -7.46
C ARG A 194 16.46 -45.32 -7.54
N GLY A 195 17.28 -44.65 -6.72
CA GLY A 195 18.74 -44.88 -6.69
C GLY A 195 19.49 -44.43 -7.95
N ARG A 196 18.81 -43.80 -8.91
CA ARG A 196 19.41 -43.14 -10.08
C ARG A 196 19.43 -41.64 -9.84
N PHE A 197 20.56 -41.02 -10.13
CA PHE A 197 20.73 -39.57 -10.05
C PHE A 197 20.48 -38.94 -11.42
N SER A 198 19.61 -37.94 -11.50
CA SER A 198 19.39 -37.17 -12.72
C SER A 198 19.82 -35.72 -12.53
N VAL A 199 20.85 -35.34 -13.28
CA VAL A 199 21.36 -33.96 -13.32
C VAL A 199 20.31 -32.99 -13.88
N GLN A 200 19.51 -33.41 -14.86
CA GLN A 200 18.48 -32.56 -15.47
C GLN A 200 17.44 -32.09 -14.45
N TRP A 201 16.96 -33.01 -13.60
CA TRP A 201 16.00 -32.66 -12.53
C TRP A 201 16.64 -31.79 -11.45
N LEU A 202 17.93 -31.99 -11.15
CA LEU A 202 18.66 -31.14 -10.20
C LEU A 202 18.85 -29.72 -10.74
N VAL A 203 19.22 -29.57 -12.02
CA VAL A 203 19.35 -28.26 -12.67
C VAL A 203 18.00 -27.54 -12.70
N LEU A 204 16.92 -28.25 -13.03
CA LEU A 204 15.57 -27.69 -12.99
C LEU A 204 15.20 -27.21 -11.57
N SER A 205 15.53 -27.97 -10.54
CA SER A 205 15.34 -27.58 -9.14
C SER A 205 16.08 -26.28 -8.82
N LEU A 206 17.35 -26.16 -9.21
CA LEU A 206 18.14 -24.94 -8.99
C LEU A 206 17.56 -23.74 -9.75
N LEU A 207 17.07 -23.93 -10.97
CA LEU A 207 16.40 -22.86 -11.74
C LEU A 207 15.10 -22.40 -11.06
N LEU A 208 14.31 -23.34 -10.53
CA LEU A 208 13.09 -23.03 -9.77
C LEU A 208 13.42 -22.33 -8.44
N CYS A 209 14.49 -22.72 -7.76
CA CYS A 209 15.00 -22.01 -6.57
C CYS A 209 15.42 -20.57 -6.91
N ALA A 210 16.10 -20.37 -8.04
CA ALA A 210 16.44 -19.03 -8.52
C ALA A 210 15.18 -18.20 -8.82
N ALA A 211 14.17 -18.80 -9.46
CA ALA A 211 12.88 -18.16 -9.71
C ALA A 211 12.16 -17.79 -8.40
N ALA A 212 12.17 -18.67 -7.39
CA ALA A 212 11.63 -18.38 -6.07
C ALA A 212 12.32 -17.17 -5.44
N MET A 213 13.66 -17.11 -5.49
CA MET A 213 14.42 -15.95 -5.00
C MET A 213 14.08 -14.64 -5.72
N LEU A 214 13.89 -14.69 -7.04
CA LEU A 214 13.52 -13.53 -7.84
C LEU A 214 12.06 -13.07 -7.59
N CYS A 215 11.25 -13.89 -6.93
CA CYS A 215 9.94 -13.49 -6.42
C CYS A 215 10.04 -12.92 -5.00
N LYS A 216 10.81 -13.58 -4.12
CA LYS A 216 11.09 -13.15 -2.73
C LYS A 216 12.34 -13.81 -2.16
N GLU A 217 13.06 -13.09 -1.31
CA GLU A 217 14.31 -13.50 -0.63
C GLU A 217 14.22 -14.84 0.12
N GLN A 218 13.05 -15.17 0.68
CA GLN A 218 12.83 -16.44 1.40
C GLN A 218 12.99 -17.67 0.49
N GLY A 219 12.94 -17.52 -0.84
CA GLY A 219 13.07 -18.63 -1.79
C GLY A 219 14.36 -19.45 -1.66
N ILE A 220 15.45 -18.88 -1.13
CA ILE A 220 16.71 -19.62 -0.94
C ILE A 220 16.62 -20.70 0.15
N THR A 221 15.65 -20.57 1.06
CA THR A 221 15.50 -21.48 2.20
C THR A 221 15.13 -22.91 1.78
N VAL A 222 14.70 -23.10 0.52
CA VAL A 222 14.51 -24.43 -0.11
C VAL A 222 15.76 -25.29 0.01
N LEU A 223 16.93 -24.72 -0.29
CA LEU A 223 18.20 -25.46 -0.35
C LEU A 223 18.52 -26.12 0.99
N VAL A 224 18.22 -25.45 2.10
CA VAL A 224 18.43 -25.99 3.46
C VAL A 224 17.54 -27.21 3.72
N SER A 225 16.29 -27.18 3.25
CA SER A 225 15.37 -28.32 3.37
C SER A 225 15.84 -29.53 2.55
N GLU A 226 16.40 -29.27 1.37
CA GLU A 226 16.89 -30.29 0.45
C GLU A 226 18.23 -30.93 0.92
N MET A 227 19.07 -30.18 1.65
CA MET A 227 20.36 -30.64 2.21
C MET A 227 20.24 -31.68 3.34
N LEU A 228 19.08 -31.77 4.01
CA LEU A 228 18.88 -32.67 5.16
C LEU A 228 18.59 -34.14 4.79
N ARG A 229 18.63 -34.50 3.50
CA ARG A 229 18.34 -35.86 3.01
C ARG A 229 19.65 -36.65 2.79
N THR A 230 19.76 -37.84 3.38
CA THR A 230 21.00 -38.67 3.48
C THR A 230 21.68 -38.98 2.14
N GLY A 231 22.98 -38.67 2.03
CA GLY A 231 23.88 -38.96 0.90
C GLY A 231 24.81 -37.78 0.59
N LEU A 232 26.02 -37.79 1.18
CA LEU A 232 26.49 -36.65 1.98
C LEU A 232 27.30 -35.55 1.25
N LEU A 233 28.25 -35.83 0.35
CA LEU A 233 29.24 -34.80 -0.01
C LEU A 233 28.98 -34.08 -1.34
N THR A 234 28.71 -34.81 -2.41
CA THR A 234 28.46 -34.22 -3.75
C THR A 234 27.19 -33.39 -3.80
N ARG A 235 26.16 -33.78 -3.02
CA ARG A 235 24.90 -33.02 -2.90
C ARG A 235 25.12 -31.70 -2.17
N LEU A 236 25.77 -31.72 -1.01
CA LEU A 236 26.06 -30.51 -0.25
C LEU A 236 26.97 -29.56 -1.04
N ALA A 237 27.93 -30.09 -1.81
CA ALA A 237 28.78 -29.28 -2.68
C ALA A 237 28.01 -28.59 -3.82
N LEU A 238 27.19 -29.33 -4.57
CA LEU A 238 26.42 -28.75 -5.70
C LEU A 238 25.38 -27.72 -5.24
N MET A 239 24.66 -28.03 -4.17
CA MET A 239 23.62 -27.14 -3.63
C MET A 239 24.23 -25.94 -2.91
N GLY A 240 25.32 -26.16 -2.17
CA GLY A 240 26.08 -25.08 -1.53
C GLY A 240 26.68 -24.12 -2.56
N LEU A 241 27.32 -24.64 -3.62
CA LEU A 241 27.86 -23.82 -4.70
C LEU A 241 26.74 -23.07 -5.44
N GLY A 242 25.63 -23.74 -5.77
CA GLY A 242 24.47 -23.12 -6.39
C GLY A 242 23.89 -21.99 -5.54
N GLY A 243 23.68 -22.23 -4.24
CA GLY A 243 23.19 -21.22 -3.30
C GLY A 243 24.13 -20.03 -3.14
N LEU A 244 25.44 -20.27 -3.05
CA LEU A 244 26.45 -19.22 -2.97
C LEU A 244 26.48 -18.35 -4.25
N LEU A 245 26.42 -18.98 -5.43
CA LEU A 245 26.34 -18.26 -6.71
C LEU A 245 25.07 -17.40 -6.80
N MET A 246 23.94 -17.93 -6.35
CA MET A 246 22.66 -17.20 -6.30
C MET A 246 22.72 -16.00 -5.36
N LEU A 247 23.27 -16.16 -4.16
CA LEU A 247 23.46 -15.07 -3.20
C LEU A 247 24.43 -14.01 -3.74
N TYR A 248 25.54 -14.44 -4.34
CA TYR A 248 26.51 -13.54 -4.95
C TYR A 248 25.91 -12.72 -6.10
N ALA A 249 25.17 -13.38 -7.00
CA ALA A 249 24.48 -12.70 -8.10
C ALA A 249 23.47 -11.67 -7.58
N ARG A 250 22.67 -12.04 -6.57
CA ARG A 250 21.69 -11.13 -5.95
C ARG A 250 22.38 -9.94 -5.27
N TRP A 251 23.43 -10.19 -4.52
CA TRP A 251 24.22 -9.15 -3.86
C TRP A 251 24.82 -8.17 -4.87
N ARG A 252 25.38 -8.68 -5.98
CA ARG A 252 25.91 -7.85 -7.06
C ARG A 252 24.85 -6.92 -7.68
N ILE A 253 23.62 -7.41 -7.86
CA ILE A 253 22.53 -6.63 -8.47
C ILE A 253 21.99 -5.57 -7.50
N MET A 254 21.77 -5.94 -6.24
CA MET A 254 21.22 -5.02 -5.24
C MET A 254 22.21 -3.92 -4.80
N GLY A 255 23.51 -4.14 -5.06
CA GLY A 255 24.58 -3.22 -4.68
C GLY A 255 24.93 -3.31 -3.20
N THR A 256 25.74 -2.36 -2.73
CA THR A 256 26.26 -2.34 -1.36
C THR A 256 25.35 -1.53 -0.43
N GLY A 257 24.96 -2.15 0.70
CA GLY A 257 24.28 -1.48 1.82
C GLY A 257 22.85 -2.01 2.04
N PRO A 258 22.50 -2.47 3.26
CA PRO A 258 21.11 -2.79 3.59
C PRO A 258 20.24 -1.53 3.53
N PRO A 259 18.92 -1.65 3.31
CA PRO A 259 18.00 -0.53 3.43
C PRO A 259 18.10 0.10 4.84
N ALA A 260 18.06 1.43 4.89
CA ALA A 260 18.05 2.16 6.15
C ALA A 260 16.65 2.08 6.75
N PHE A 261 16.52 1.33 7.85
CA PHE A 261 15.30 1.32 8.67
C PHE A 261 15.38 2.39 9.75
N THR A 262 14.23 2.81 10.24
CA THR A 262 14.07 3.82 11.30
C THR A 262 13.45 3.20 12.55
N GLU A 263 13.50 3.92 13.68
CA GLU A 263 12.95 3.44 14.95
C GLU A 263 11.45 3.16 14.87
N VAL A 264 10.72 3.91 14.04
CA VAL A 264 9.28 3.69 13.85
C VAL A 264 8.99 2.36 13.15
N ASP A 265 9.89 1.86 12.31
CA ASP A 265 9.71 0.57 11.62
C ASP A 265 9.87 -0.58 12.62
N ASN A 266 10.96 -0.57 13.38
CA ASN A 266 11.31 -1.62 14.33
C ASN A 266 11.98 -1.05 15.59
N PRO A 267 11.19 -0.65 16.61
CA PRO A 267 11.72 -0.04 17.83
C PRO A 267 12.69 -0.95 18.58
N ALA A 268 12.46 -2.28 18.57
CA ALA A 268 13.29 -3.24 19.30
C ALA A 268 14.75 -3.22 18.82
N SER A 269 14.98 -3.02 17.53
CA SER A 269 16.35 -2.95 17.01
C SER A 269 17.11 -1.70 17.46
N PHE A 270 16.40 -0.61 17.80
CA PHE A 270 16.99 0.66 18.24
C PHE A 270 17.14 0.77 19.75
N ALA A 271 16.69 -0.23 20.53
CA ALA A 271 16.88 -0.23 21.98
C ALA A 271 18.37 -0.09 22.35
N GLU A 272 18.71 0.78 23.30
CA GLU A 272 20.10 1.11 23.62
C GLU A 272 20.91 -0.12 24.04
N ASN A 273 20.35 -0.95 24.92
CA ASN A 273 21.02 -2.13 25.47
C ASN A 273 20.83 -3.37 24.58
N ILE A 274 21.93 -4.05 24.24
CA ILE A 274 21.93 -5.28 23.43
C ILE A 274 21.10 -6.41 24.05
N PHE A 275 21.08 -6.51 25.39
CA PHE A 275 20.27 -7.50 26.09
C PHE A 275 18.77 -7.23 25.89
N LEU A 276 18.35 -5.97 26.01
CA LEU A 276 16.97 -5.57 25.75
C LEU A 276 16.59 -5.78 24.28
N ARG A 277 17.52 -5.57 23.33
CA ARG A 277 17.28 -5.91 21.91
C ARG A 277 16.99 -7.41 21.75
N ILE A 278 17.84 -8.27 22.31
CA ILE A 278 17.68 -9.73 22.23
C ILE A 278 16.36 -10.17 22.88
N VAL A 279 16.03 -9.65 24.06
CA VAL A 279 14.77 -9.97 24.75
C VAL A 279 13.58 -9.55 23.88
N ASN A 280 13.57 -8.34 23.32
CA ASN A 280 12.45 -7.88 22.49
C ASN A 280 12.35 -8.62 21.15
N TYR A 281 13.47 -9.03 20.54
CA TYR A 281 13.43 -9.92 19.37
C TYR A 281 12.78 -11.26 19.70
N ASN A 282 13.14 -11.86 20.83
CA ASN A 282 12.53 -13.11 21.29
C ASN A 282 11.05 -12.94 21.64
N TYR A 283 10.67 -11.78 22.17
CA TYR A 283 9.26 -11.45 22.36
C TYR A 283 8.51 -11.38 21.03
N TYR A 284 9.09 -10.75 20.01
CA TYR A 284 8.51 -10.76 18.66
C TYR A 284 8.40 -12.16 18.06
N TYR A 285 9.35 -13.06 18.34
CA TYR A 285 9.22 -14.47 17.93
C TYR A 285 8.04 -15.14 18.64
N SER A 286 7.85 -14.88 19.93
CA SER A 286 6.72 -15.43 20.70
C SER A 286 5.37 -14.91 20.18
N LEU A 287 5.31 -13.65 19.73
CA LEU A 287 4.13 -13.09 19.08
C LEU A 287 3.86 -13.74 17.72
N ASN A 288 4.89 -13.95 16.90
CA ASN A 288 4.74 -14.68 15.63
C ASN A 288 4.27 -16.13 15.87
N ALA A 289 4.80 -16.81 16.88
CA ALA A 289 4.32 -18.14 17.28
C ALA A 289 2.86 -18.10 17.75
N TRP A 290 2.46 -17.05 18.48
CA TRP A 290 1.07 -16.83 18.87
C TRP A 290 0.17 -16.59 17.66
N LEU A 291 0.60 -15.88 16.62
CA LEU A 291 -0.17 -15.71 15.38
C LEU A 291 -0.40 -17.04 14.64
N LEU A 292 0.53 -17.99 14.73
CA LEU A 292 0.33 -19.34 14.19
C LEU A 292 -0.66 -20.16 15.03
N LEU A 293 -0.60 -20.04 16.37
CA LEU A 293 -1.47 -20.78 17.29
C LEU A 293 -2.89 -20.21 17.38
N CYS A 294 -3.01 -18.89 17.40
CA CYS A 294 -4.24 -18.14 17.59
C CYS A 294 -4.25 -16.90 16.67
N PRO A 295 -4.61 -17.07 15.39
CA PRO A 295 -4.64 -16.00 14.38
C PRO A 295 -5.87 -15.09 14.54
N TRP A 296 -6.16 -14.66 15.78
CA TRP A 296 -7.23 -13.72 16.07
C TRP A 296 -6.77 -12.26 15.90
N TRP A 297 -5.53 -12.00 16.27
CA TRP A 297 -4.94 -10.67 16.37
C TRP A 297 -4.13 -10.34 15.11
N LEU A 298 -4.80 -10.26 13.96
CA LEU A 298 -4.16 -10.02 12.66
C LEU A 298 -4.25 -8.54 12.28
N CYS A 299 -3.13 -7.94 11.87
CA CYS A 299 -3.03 -6.53 11.48
C CYS A 299 -2.25 -6.40 10.17
N PHE A 300 -2.61 -5.40 9.35
CA PHE A 300 -1.89 -5.09 8.11
C PHE A 300 -0.52 -4.43 8.38
N ASP A 301 -0.34 -3.82 9.56
CA ASP A 301 0.88 -3.11 9.92
C ASP A 301 1.13 -3.11 11.44
N TRP A 302 2.34 -3.52 11.84
CA TRP A 302 2.81 -3.60 13.23
C TRP A 302 3.88 -2.55 13.57
N SER A 303 4.11 -1.57 12.70
CA SER A 303 5.03 -0.46 12.93
C SER A 303 4.52 0.55 13.98
N MET A 304 5.24 1.66 14.14
CA MET A 304 4.91 2.78 15.04
C MET A 304 4.77 2.39 16.51
N GLY A 305 5.58 1.45 16.97
CA GLY A 305 5.64 1.08 18.40
C GLY A 305 4.38 0.46 18.96
N CYS A 306 3.51 -0.11 18.11
CA CYS A 306 2.25 -0.71 18.56
C CYS A 306 2.44 -1.89 19.52
N VAL A 307 3.60 -2.54 19.49
CA VAL A 307 4.05 -3.50 20.50
C VAL A 307 5.04 -2.81 21.45
N PRO A 308 4.65 -2.51 22.70
CA PRO A 308 5.53 -1.86 23.66
C PRO A 308 6.77 -2.69 23.93
N LEU A 309 7.93 -2.05 24.10
CA LEU A 309 9.16 -2.75 24.44
C LEU A 309 9.11 -3.30 25.88
N ILE A 310 9.69 -4.49 26.07
CA ILE A 310 10.04 -5.01 27.39
C ILE A 310 11.26 -4.23 27.87
N LYS A 311 11.12 -3.54 29.00
CA LYS A 311 12.16 -2.70 29.61
C LYS A 311 12.75 -3.28 30.89
N SER A 312 12.11 -4.28 31.50
CA SER A 312 12.51 -4.89 32.77
C SER A 312 12.34 -6.40 32.73
N ALA A 313 13.16 -7.13 33.50
CA ALA A 313 13.03 -8.57 33.69
C ALA A 313 11.78 -8.98 34.50
N THR A 314 11.18 -8.02 35.24
CA THR A 314 9.93 -8.23 36.00
C THR A 314 8.67 -8.13 35.14
N ASP A 315 8.82 -7.84 33.85
CA ASP A 315 7.69 -7.77 32.92
C ASP A 315 7.06 -9.15 32.74
N TRP A 316 5.76 -9.27 33.00
CA TRP A 316 5.02 -10.54 32.91
C TRP A 316 5.13 -11.19 31.52
N ARG A 317 5.37 -10.38 30.47
CA ARG A 317 5.52 -10.86 29.09
C ARG A 317 6.72 -11.78 28.92
N MET A 318 7.71 -11.73 29.82
CA MET A 318 8.84 -12.65 29.86
C MET A 318 8.40 -14.12 29.96
N ALA A 319 7.25 -14.40 30.58
CA ALA A 319 6.71 -15.76 30.67
C ALA A 319 6.45 -16.39 29.29
N TRP A 320 6.01 -15.60 28.31
CA TRP A 320 5.76 -16.09 26.94
C TRP A 320 7.04 -16.48 26.21
N LEU A 321 8.14 -15.75 26.43
CA LEU A 321 9.44 -16.07 25.85
C LEU A 321 9.95 -17.40 26.40
N LEU A 322 9.87 -17.56 27.72
CA LEU A 322 10.28 -18.80 28.40
C LEU A 322 9.44 -19.98 27.93
N LEU A 323 8.11 -19.83 27.85
CA LEU A 323 7.22 -20.88 27.37
C LEU A 323 7.54 -21.29 25.92
N MET A 324 7.73 -20.31 25.03
CA MET A 324 8.08 -20.57 23.63
C MET A 324 9.39 -21.37 23.53
N TRP A 325 10.45 -20.94 24.22
CA TRP A 325 11.74 -21.62 24.19
C TRP A 325 11.69 -23.00 24.84
N CYS A 326 10.96 -23.19 25.94
CA CYS A 326 10.75 -24.50 26.55
C CYS A 326 10.10 -25.48 25.56
N ILE A 327 9.06 -25.05 24.84
CA ILE A 327 8.40 -25.88 23.81
C ILE A 327 9.37 -26.17 22.65
N LEU A 328 10.07 -25.15 22.15
CA LEU A 328 10.97 -25.29 21.02
C LEU A 328 12.17 -26.20 21.34
N ILE A 329 12.79 -26.04 22.51
CA ILE A 329 13.86 -26.92 22.99
C ILE A 329 13.35 -28.35 23.17
N GLY A 330 12.15 -28.54 23.72
CA GLY A 330 11.52 -29.85 23.83
C GLY A 330 11.32 -30.54 22.47
N LEU A 331 10.82 -29.80 21.47
CA LEU A 331 10.64 -30.31 20.11
C LEU A 331 11.98 -30.61 19.43
N ILE A 332 12.99 -29.73 19.56
CA ILE A 332 14.33 -29.95 19.01
C ILE A 332 14.99 -31.18 19.64
N SER A 333 14.89 -31.33 20.97
CA SER A 333 15.41 -32.51 21.68
C SER A 333 14.77 -33.80 21.15
N GLN A 334 13.45 -33.82 20.96
CA GLN A 334 12.77 -34.96 20.35
C GLN A 334 13.17 -35.18 18.88
N ALA A 335 13.40 -34.11 18.11
CA ALA A 335 13.84 -34.18 16.73
C ALA A 335 15.29 -34.66 16.56
N LEU A 336 16.13 -34.57 17.60
CA LEU A 336 17.52 -35.03 17.55
C LEU A 336 17.71 -36.41 18.20
N PHE A 337 17.06 -36.65 19.34
CA PHE A 337 17.35 -37.80 20.20
C PHE A 337 16.26 -38.90 20.19
N SER A 338 15.17 -38.75 19.43
CA SER A 338 14.16 -39.81 19.36
C SER A 338 14.69 -41.08 18.66
N GLN A 339 14.46 -42.22 19.30
CA GLN A 339 14.78 -43.56 18.78
C GLN A 339 13.93 -43.92 17.56
N ASP A 340 12.70 -43.41 17.48
CA ASP A 340 11.83 -43.60 16.33
C ASP A 340 12.31 -42.74 15.16
N SER A 341 12.84 -43.42 14.13
CA SER A 341 13.35 -42.81 12.90
C SER A 341 12.30 -41.95 12.19
N GLN A 342 11.03 -42.35 12.24
CA GLN A 342 9.96 -41.64 11.55
C GLN A 342 9.52 -40.39 12.31
N ARG A 343 9.40 -40.48 13.65
CA ARG A 343 9.21 -39.32 14.53
C ARG A 343 10.34 -38.31 14.37
N ARG A 344 11.59 -38.78 14.43
CA ARG A 344 12.79 -37.95 14.27
C ARG A 344 12.72 -37.19 12.94
N ARG A 345 12.54 -37.90 11.83
CA ARG A 345 12.43 -37.31 10.48
C ARG A 345 11.31 -36.27 10.37
N THR A 346 10.10 -36.60 10.83
CA THR A 346 8.93 -35.72 10.70
C THR A 346 9.12 -34.44 11.52
N LEU A 347 9.61 -34.56 12.76
CA LEU A 347 9.88 -33.41 13.62
C LEU A 347 11.03 -32.55 13.08
N THR A 348 12.14 -33.14 12.64
CA THR A 348 13.26 -32.38 12.05
C THR A 348 12.80 -31.58 10.83
N LEU A 349 12.12 -32.22 9.88
CA LEU A 349 11.67 -31.57 8.65
C LEU A 349 10.57 -30.53 8.91
N GLY A 350 9.65 -30.79 9.83
CA GLY A 350 8.64 -29.82 10.26
C GLY A 350 9.24 -28.60 10.93
N LEU A 351 10.22 -28.78 11.82
CA LEU A 351 10.94 -27.66 12.47
C LEU A 351 11.77 -26.86 11.47
N VAL A 352 12.39 -27.51 10.49
CA VAL A 352 13.14 -26.82 9.44
C VAL A 352 12.22 -25.97 8.59
N LEU A 353 11.07 -26.49 8.18
CA LEU A 353 10.06 -25.74 7.41
C LEU A 353 9.41 -24.63 8.23
N LEU A 354 9.39 -24.75 9.57
CA LEU A 354 8.89 -23.71 10.48
C LEU A 354 9.90 -22.57 10.67
N VAL A 355 11.15 -22.91 11.01
CA VAL A 355 12.17 -21.94 11.47
C VAL A 355 12.94 -21.32 10.32
N VAL A 356 13.38 -22.12 9.34
CA VAL A 356 14.32 -21.63 8.31
C VAL A 356 13.70 -20.56 7.41
N PRO A 357 12.46 -20.69 6.91
CA PRO A 357 11.80 -19.63 6.15
C PRO A 357 11.61 -18.32 6.93
N PHE A 358 11.55 -18.39 8.26
CA PHE A 358 11.41 -17.22 9.14
C PHE A 358 12.73 -16.49 9.40
N LEU A 359 13.88 -17.18 9.28
CA LEU A 359 15.19 -16.61 9.61
C LEU A 359 15.52 -15.27 8.91
N PRO A 360 15.23 -15.06 7.61
CA PRO A 360 15.47 -13.78 6.96
C PRO A 360 14.71 -12.60 7.59
N ALA A 361 13.58 -12.84 8.26
CA ALA A 361 12.77 -11.82 8.92
C ALA A 361 13.07 -11.70 10.43
N SER A 362 13.96 -12.53 10.98
CA SER A 362 14.18 -12.66 12.43
C SER A 362 15.00 -11.53 13.07
N ASN A 363 15.63 -10.63 12.32
CA ASN A 363 16.69 -9.72 12.81
C ASN A 363 18.00 -10.38 13.28
N ILE A 364 18.18 -11.70 13.12
CA ILE A 364 19.42 -12.39 13.53
C ILE A 364 20.60 -11.97 12.66
N PHE A 365 20.42 -11.92 11.33
CA PHE A 365 21.51 -11.66 10.38
C PHE A 365 21.66 -10.19 10.02
N PHE A 366 20.54 -9.49 9.87
CA PHE A 366 20.50 -8.08 9.50
C PHE A 366 19.22 -7.46 10.08
N ARG A 367 19.26 -6.14 10.28
CA ARG A 367 18.09 -5.39 10.72
C ARG A 367 17.00 -5.43 9.66
N VAL A 368 15.77 -5.74 10.06
CA VAL A 368 14.57 -5.77 9.23
C VAL A 368 13.55 -4.80 9.80
N GLY A 369 12.81 -4.10 8.93
CA GLY A 369 11.75 -3.19 9.33
C GLY A 369 10.51 -3.88 9.91
N PHE A 370 10.05 -4.98 9.31
CA PHE A 370 8.81 -5.66 9.72
C PHE A 370 9.11 -7.02 10.34
N VAL A 371 9.03 -7.12 11.68
CA VAL A 371 9.32 -8.36 12.42
C VAL A 371 8.07 -9.18 12.70
N ILE A 372 6.90 -8.55 12.68
CA ILE A 372 5.59 -9.19 12.83
C ILE A 372 4.77 -8.78 11.62
N ALA A 373 4.41 -9.75 10.78
CA ALA A 373 3.50 -9.55 9.67
C ALA A 373 2.94 -10.91 9.24
N GLU A 374 1.69 -10.93 8.78
CA GLU A 374 1.04 -12.15 8.33
C GLU A 374 1.83 -12.77 7.16
N ARG A 375 2.24 -11.93 6.20
CA ARG A 375 3.06 -12.32 5.04
C ARG A 375 4.41 -12.97 5.36
N VAL A 376 4.99 -12.71 6.53
CA VAL A 376 6.28 -13.31 6.92
C VAL A 376 6.13 -14.80 7.25
N LEU A 377 4.93 -15.20 7.68
CA LEU A 377 4.66 -16.53 8.22
C LEU A 377 4.09 -17.51 7.18
N TYR A 378 3.87 -17.09 5.93
CA TYR A 378 3.24 -17.93 4.91
C TYR A 378 3.94 -19.29 4.73
N LEU A 379 5.24 -19.30 4.44
CA LEU A 379 6.01 -20.57 4.32
C LEU A 379 6.17 -21.28 5.66
N SER A 380 6.48 -20.54 6.74
CA SER A 380 6.66 -21.11 8.09
C SER A 380 5.42 -21.83 8.62
N SER A 381 4.23 -21.37 8.23
CA SER A 381 2.96 -21.99 8.61
C SER A 381 2.83 -23.43 8.08
N ALA A 382 3.51 -23.79 6.98
CA ALA A 382 3.52 -25.16 6.48
C ALA A 382 4.22 -26.11 7.47
N GLY A 383 5.32 -25.68 8.08
CA GLY A 383 5.99 -26.44 9.14
C GLY A 383 5.11 -26.59 10.38
N TYR A 384 4.43 -25.50 10.78
CA TYR A 384 3.45 -25.54 11.87
C TYR A 384 2.29 -26.52 11.60
N CYS A 385 1.66 -26.45 10.42
CA CYS A 385 0.54 -27.32 10.06
C CYS A 385 0.94 -28.80 10.04
N LEU A 386 2.16 -29.09 9.58
CA LEU A 386 2.72 -30.45 9.61
C LEU A 386 2.92 -30.96 11.04
N LEU A 387 3.53 -30.15 11.91
CA LEU A 387 3.75 -30.50 13.32
C LEU A 387 2.43 -30.67 14.09
N LEU A 388 1.43 -29.82 13.79
CA LEU A 388 0.10 -29.91 14.38
C LEU A 388 -0.61 -31.20 13.93
N ALA A 389 -0.61 -31.50 12.62
CA ALA A 389 -1.21 -32.72 12.10
C ALA A 389 -0.54 -33.98 12.66
N TYR A 390 0.79 -33.99 12.77
CA TYR A 390 1.54 -35.07 13.42
C TYR A 390 1.15 -35.22 14.90
N SER A 391 1.10 -34.12 15.65
CA SER A 391 0.74 -34.14 17.08
C SER A 391 -0.68 -34.64 17.30
N LEU A 392 -1.63 -34.24 16.46
CA LEU A 392 -3.01 -34.73 16.48
C LEU A 392 -3.09 -36.24 16.17
N GLY A 393 -2.37 -36.70 15.15
CA GLY A 393 -2.28 -38.12 14.82
C GLY A 393 -1.70 -38.94 15.97
N HIS A 394 -0.69 -38.42 16.66
CA HIS A 394 -0.14 -39.04 17.85
C HIS A 394 -1.16 -39.06 19.00
N CYS A 395 -1.82 -37.94 19.34
CA CYS A 395 -2.85 -37.88 20.38
C CYS A 395 -4.04 -38.83 20.14
N CYS A 396 -4.43 -39.05 18.88
CA CYS A 396 -5.44 -40.05 18.50
C CYS A 396 -5.04 -41.47 18.93
N CYS A 397 -3.74 -41.80 18.95
CA CYS A 397 -3.27 -43.12 19.34
C CYS A 397 -3.51 -43.42 20.84
N TRP A 398 -3.47 -42.40 21.69
CA TRP A 398 -3.45 -42.55 23.16
C TRP A 398 -4.82 -42.32 23.83
N THR A 399 -5.77 -41.70 23.12
CA THR A 399 -7.05 -41.27 23.73
C THR A 399 -8.21 -42.16 23.29
N LYS A 400 -9.10 -42.50 24.24
CA LYS A 400 -10.40 -43.14 23.95
C LYS A 400 -11.38 -42.17 23.26
N TYR A 401 -11.09 -40.87 23.27
CA TYR A 401 -11.96 -39.77 22.82
C TYR A 401 -11.74 -39.32 21.36
N ARG A 402 -11.35 -40.23 20.47
CA ARG A 402 -11.00 -39.91 19.06
C ARG A 402 -12.09 -39.15 18.29
N LYS A 403 -13.37 -39.48 18.54
CA LYS A 403 -14.50 -38.77 17.93
C LYS A 403 -14.55 -37.30 18.38
N LEU A 404 -14.33 -37.03 19.66
CA LEU A 404 -14.29 -35.67 20.19
C LEU A 404 -13.14 -34.88 19.56
N LEU A 405 -11.95 -35.48 19.48
CA LEU A 405 -10.79 -34.86 18.83
C LEU A 405 -11.05 -34.56 17.34
N CYS A 406 -11.72 -35.47 16.62
CA CYS A 406 -12.16 -35.21 15.24
C CYS A 406 -13.09 -33.99 15.16
N MET A 407 -14.11 -33.93 16.02
CA MET A 407 -15.05 -32.82 16.07
C MET A 407 -14.33 -31.50 16.40
N SER A 408 -13.35 -31.52 17.30
CA SER A 408 -12.53 -30.34 17.61
C SER A 408 -11.69 -29.87 16.42
N VAL A 409 -11.11 -30.80 15.64
CA VAL A 409 -10.34 -30.46 14.44
C VAL A 409 -11.25 -29.89 13.33
N LEU A 410 -12.43 -30.49 13.13
CA LEU A 410 -13.42 -29.95 12.19
C LEU A 410 -13.92 -28.58 12.61
N ALA A 411 -14.21 -28.38 13.91
CA ALA A 411 -14.58 -27.09 14.44
C ALA A 411 -13.46 -26.05 14.25
N LEU A 412 -12.21 -26.43 14.50
CA LEU A 412 -11.06 -25.56 14.25
C LEU A 412 -10.96 -25.16 12.78
N LEU A 413 -11.12 -26.11 11.85
CA LEU A 413 -11.14 -25.83 10.40
C LEU A 413 -12.28 -24.88 10.03
N CYS A 414 -13.49 -25.07 10.57
CA CYS A 414 -14.61 -24.16 10.34
C CYS A 414 -14.31 -22.74 10.86
N VAL A 415 -13.72 -22.63 12.05
CA VAL A 415 -13.29 -21.33 12.61
C VAL A 415 -12.23 -20.71 11.71
N TYR A 416 -11.26 -21.48 11.23
CA TYR A 416 -10.19 -21.03 10.34
C TYR A 416 -10.73 -20.51 9.00
N VAL A 417 -11.63 -21.24 8.36
CA VAL A 417 -12.33 -20.79 7.13
C VAL A 417 -13.11 -19.50 7.39
N ALA A 418 -13.90 -19.44 8.46
CA ALA A 418 -14.69 -18.25 8.79
C ALA A 418 -13.78 -17.03 9.09
N ARG A 419 -12.65 -17.27 9.75
CA ARG A 419 -11.65 -16.23 10.05
C ARG A 419 -10.92 -15.75 8.81
N CYS A 420 -10.57 -16.64 7.89
CA CYS A 420 -10.04 -16.25 6.57
C CYS A 420 -11.04 -15.37 5.84
N ALA A 421 -12.30 -15.81 5.71
CA ALA A 421 -13.33 -15.06 5.01
C ALA A 421 -13.58 -13.68 5.67
N LEU A 422 -13.64 -13.61 7.00
CA LEU A 422 -13.81 -12.32 7.69
C LEU A 422 -12.61 -11.41 7.48
N ARG A 423 -11.39 -11.93 7.62
CA ARG A 423 -10.16 -11.15 7.46
C ARG A 423 -9.98 -10.70 6.00
N SER A 424 -10.27 -11.55 5.01
CA SER A 424 -10.13 -11.22 3.58
C SER A 424 -11.16 -10.18 3.15
N HIS A 425 -12.35 -10.20 3.75
CA HIS A 425 -13.35 -9.15 3.55
C HIS A 425 -12.84 -7.78 4.01
N GLN A 426 -12.06 -7.72 5.11
CA GLN A 426 -11.47 -6.46 5.59
C GLN A 426 -10.46 -5.88 4.60
N TRP A 427 -9.81 -6.71 3.78
CA TRP A 427 -8.89 -6.29 2.72
C TRP A 427 -9.59 -5.74 1.47
N ARG A 428 -10.92 -5.77 1.37
CA ARG A 428 -11.63 -5.29 0.16
C ARG A 428 -11.54 -3.78 -0.06
N THR A 429 -11.45 -2.98 1.00
CA THR A 429 -11.38 -1.51 0.91
C THR A 429 -10.39 -0.95 1.93
N GLU A 430 -9.77 0.20 1.64
CA GLU A 430 -8.87 0.86 2.59
C GLU A 430 -9.58 1.20 3.90
N GLN A 431 -10.86 1.58 3.82
CA GLN A 431 -11.67 1.87 5.00
C GLN A 431 -11.77 0.63 5.90
N SER A 432 -12.27 -0.49 5.39
CA SER A 432 -12.44 -1.70 6.19
C SER A 432 -11.11 -2.19 6.76
N LEU A 433 -10.04 -2.09 5.97
CA LEU A 433 -8.71 -2.54 6.37
C LEU A 433 -8.17 -1.73 7.54
N PHE A 434 -8.14 -0.39 7.42
CA PHE A 434 -7.59 0.47 8.46
C PHE A 434 -8.48 0.52 9.70
N THR A 435 -9.81 0.52 9.54
CA THR A 435 -10.71 0.52 10.71
C THR A 435 -10.62 -0.80 11.48
N SER A 436 -10.42 -1.94 10.80
CA SER A 436 -10.23 -3.23 11.47
C SER A 436 -8.99 -3.28 12.36
N ALA A 437 -7.95 -2.53 12.00
CA ALA A 437 -6.70 -2.50 12.75
C ALA A 437 -6.82 -1.73 14.07
N LEU A 438 -7.82 -0.86 14.26
CA LEU A 438 -8.02 -0.13 15.52
C LEU A 438 -8.30 -1.07 16.71
N SER A 439 -8.95 -2.21 16.48
CA SER A 439 -9.22 -3.20 17.53
C SER A 439 -7.99 -4.05 17.89
N VAL A 440 -7.00 -4.09 17.00
CA VAL A 440 -5.82 -4.95 17.11
C VAL A 440 -4.62 -4.13 17.58
N CYS A 441 -4.33 -3.01 16.92
CA CYS A 441 -3.23 -2.12 17.20
C CYS A 441 -3.73 -0.70 17.54
N PRO A 442 -4.49 -0.50 18.65
CA PRO A 442 -5.06 0.81 19.00
C PRO A 442 -4.00 1.87 19.31
N LEU A 443 -2.76 1.46 19.59
CA LEU A 443 -1.63 2.36 19.86
C LEU A 443 -0.79 2.68 18.62
N ASN A 444 -1.20 2.23 17.43
CA ASN A 444 -0.47 2.49 16.20
C ASN A 444 -0.88 3.85 15.60
N ALA A 445 0.01 4.83 15.64
CA ALA A 445 -0.23 6.17 15.09
C ALA A 445 -0.55 6.16 13.58
N LYS A 446 0.06 5.25 12.80
CA LYS A 446 -0.20 5.11 11.35
C LYS A 446 -1.61 4.60 11.07
N VAL A 447 -2.15 3.73 11.92
CA VAL A 447 -3.56 3.28 11.83
C VAL A 447 -4.51 4.45 12.01
N HIS A 448 -4.34 5.24 13.09
CA HIS A 448 -5.16 6.43 13.34
C HIS A 448 -5.04 7.46 12.20
N TYR A 449 -3.82 7.72 11.73
CA TYR A 449 -3.60 8.61 10.59
C TYR A 449 -4.36 8.15 9.33
N ASN A 450 -4.26 6.87 8.97
CA ASN A 450 -4.91 6.33 7.79
C ASN A 450 -6.44 6.30 7.90
N VAL A 451 -6.99 6.05 9.10
CA VAL A 451 -8.44 6.18 9.35
C VAL A 451 -8.88 7.64 9.23
N GLY A 452 -8.11 8.57 9.80
CA GLY A 452 -8.37 10.01 9.69
C GLY A 452 -8.35 10.49 8.24
N LYS A 453 -7.39 10.01 7.44
CA LYS A 453 -7.31 10.28 5.99
C LYS A 453 -8.54 9.81 5.24
N ASN A 454 -8.95 8.56 5.41
CA ASN A 454 -10.16 8.02 4.77
C ASN A 454 -11.43 8.78 5.15
N LEU A 455 -11.52 9.28 6.40
CA LEU A 455 -12.65 10.10 6.84
C LEU A 455 -12.64 11.49 6.21
N ALA A 456 -11.46 12.11 6.11
CA ALA A 456 -11.28 13.41 5.46
C ALA A 456 -11.62 13.35 3.97
N ASP A 457 -11.16 12.31 3.26
CA ASP A 457 -11.43 12.12 1.83
C ASP A 457 -12.92 11.92 1.53
N ARG A 458 -13.72 11.52 2.53
CA ARG A 458 -15.19 11.42 2.46
C ARG A 458 -15.93 12.66 2.96
N GLY A 459 -15.22 13.72 3.31
CA GLY A 459 -15.78 14.97 3.81
C GLY A 459 -16.16 14.95 5.31
N ASN A 460 -15.86 13.90 6.07
CA ASN A 460 -16.09 13.86 7.51
C ASN A 460 -14.90 14.44 8.29
N SER A 461 -14.71 15.75 8.15
CA SER A 461 -13.57 16.46 8.75
C SER A 461 -13.59 16.43 10.29
N THR A 462 -14.76 16.35 10.93
CA THR A 462 -14.86 16.32 12.40
C THR A 462 -14.24 15.04 12.97
N ALA A 463 -14.64 13.89 12.44
CA ALA A 463 -14.07 12.62 12.89
C ALA A 463 -12.60 12.49 12.49
N ALA A 464 -12.21 13.00 11.30
CA ALA A 464 -10.82 13.01 10.87
C ALA A 464 -9.89 13.75 11.85
N ILE A 465 -10.32 14.91 12.37
CA ILE A 465 -9.55 15.67 13.37
C ILE A 465 -9.27 14.82 14.62
N THR A 466 -10.27 14.09 15.14
CA THR A 466 -10.09 13.23 16.32
C THR A 466 -9.00 12.18 16.08
N TYR A 467 -9.04 11.50 14.94
CA TYR A 467 -8.05 10.49 14.59
C TYR A 467 -6.66 11.08 14.31
N TYR A 468 -6.56 12.23 13.65
CA TYR A 468 -5.27 12.89 13.46
C TYR A 468 -4.67 13.40 14.77
N ARG A 469 -5.47 13.95 15.68
CA ARG A 469 -5.01 14.33 17.03
C ARG A 469 -4.49 13.12 17.79
N GLU A 470 -5.19 11.98 17.70
CA GLU A 470 -4.72 10.73 18.33
C GLU A 470 -3.43 10.21 17.70
N ALA A 471 -3.29 10.28 16.37
CA ALA A 471 -2.04 9.94 15.69
C ALA A 471 -0.86 10.82 16.15
N VAL A 472 -1.07 12.13 16.29
CA VAL A 472 -0.05 13.07 16.80
C VAL A 472 0.22 12.86 18.30
N ARG A 473 -0.78 12.47 19.09
CA ARG A 473 -0.62 12.13 20.52
C ARG A 473 0.25 10.88 20.69
N LEU A 474 -0.01 9.85 19.89
CA LEU A 474 0.73 8.57 19.91
C LEU A 474 2.15 8.72 19.33
N HIS A 475 2.31 9.53 18.28
CA HIS A 475 3.61 9.83 17.69
C HIS A 475 3.79 11.35 17.52
N PRO A 476 4.33 12.06 18.54
CA PRO A 476 4.49 13.51 18.53
C PRO A 476 5.42 14.09 17.47
N THR A 477 6.06 13.25 16.67
CA THR A 477 6.91 13.61 15.53
C THR A 477 6.31 13.25 14.17
N TYR A 478 5.02 12.87 14.12
CA TYR A 478 4.36 12.47 12.88
C TYR A 478 3.99 13.66 11.98
N VAL A 479 4.95 14.17 11.21
CA VAL A 479 4.78 15.40 10.44
C VAL A 479 3.66 15.31 9.38
N HIS A 480 3.41 14.13 8.79
CA HIS A 480 2.32 13.96 7.83
C HIS A 480 0.92 14.09 8.48
N ALA A 481 0.75 13.58 9.70
CA ALA A 481 -0.49 13.76 10.46
C ALA A 481 -0.67 15.23 10.87
N MET A 482 0.40 15.91 11.31
CA MET A 482 0.38 17.34 11.62
C MET A 482 -0.01 18.19 10.40
N ASN A 483 0.57 17.91 9.24
CA ASN A 483 0.26 18.65 8.01
C ASN A 483 -1.20 18.48 7.59
N ASN A 484 -1.73 17.25 7.60
CA ASN A 484 -3.11 17.00 7.21
C ASN A 484 -4.10 17.58 8.23
N LEU A 485 -3.80 17.48 9.53
CA LEU A 485 -4.59 18.12 10.58
C LEU A 485 -4.58 19.65 10.42
N GLY A 486 -3.40 20.25 10.24
CA GLY A 486 -3.25 21.69 10.01
C GLY A 486 -4.02 22.19 8.79
N ASN A 487 -4.07 21.41 7.71
CA ASN A 487 -4.88 21.77 6.54
C ASN A 487 -6.38 21.81 6.84
N ILE A 488 -6.91 20.82 7.58
CA ILE A 488 -8.33 20.79 7.97
C ILE A 488 -8.66 21.92 8.95
N LEU A 489 -7.79 22.17 9.93
CA LEU A 489 -7.97 23.26 10.90
C LEU A 489 -7.97 24.63 10.21
N LYS A 490 -7.10 24.83 9.21
CA LYS A 490 -7.11 26.02 8.35
C LYS A 490 -8.46 26.19 7.65
N GLU A 491 -9.04 25.14 7.07
CA GLU A 491 -10.36 25.19 6.42
C GLU A 491 -11.50 25.52 7.40
N ARG A 492 -11.32 25.20 8.69
CA ARG A 492 -12.24 25.57 9.78
C ARG A 492 -11.97 26.93 10.41
N ASN A 493 -10.99 27.68 9.90
CA ASN A 493 -10.53 28.94 10.49
C ASN A 493 -9.94 28.80 11.91
N GLU A 494 -9.51 27.60 12.32
CA GLU A 494 -8.80 27.31 13.56
C GLU A 494 -7.28 27.55 13.37
N LEU A 495 -6.93 28.79 13.00
CA LEU A 495 -5.61 29.14 12.45
C LEU A 495 -4.44 29.01 13.44
N ILE A 496 -4.67 29.23 14.74
CA ILE A 496 -3.61 29.21 15.77
C ILE A 496 -3.08 27.79 15.98
N GLU A 497 -3.96 26.79 16.15
CA GLU A 497 -3.54 25.39 16.29
C GLU A 497 -2.89 24.88 14.99
N ALA A 498 -3.43 25.29 13.83
CA ALA A 498 -2.84 24.97 12.53
C ALA A 498 -1.39 25.49 12.40
N GLU A 499 -1.14 26.74 12.79
CA GLU A 499 0.20 27.34 12.77
C GLU A 499 1.16 26.59 13.69
N GLN A 500 0.74 26.26 14.92
CA GLN A 500 1.56 25.51 15.88
C GLN A 500 1.95 24.13 15.35
N LEU A 501 0.99 23.39 14.79
CA LEU A 501 1.22 22.06 14.23
C LEU A 501 2.15 22.11 13.01
N LEU A 502 1.93 23.05 12.10
CA LEU A 502 2.73 23.19 10.88
C LEU A 502 4.14 23.69 11.19
N SER A 503 4.28 24.63 12.13
CA SER A 503 5.59 25.10 12.63
C SER A 503 6.39 23.95 13.27
N LYS A 504 5.71 23.08 14.04
CA LYS A 504 6.33 21.88 14.60
C LYS A 504 6.69 20.86 13.51
N ALA A 505 5.85 20.70 12.48
CA ALA A 505 6.13 19.77 11.39
C ALA A 505 7.41 20.16 10.64
N VAL A 506 7.59 21.45 10.32
CA VAL A 506 8.77 21.93 9.59
C VAL A 506 10.03 22.02 10.46
N SER A 507 9.91 22.13 11.78
CA SER A 507 11.08 22.05 12.67
C SER A 507 11.61 20.63 12.80
N ILE A 508 10.73 19.63 12.74
CA ILE A 508 11.07 18.20 12.77
C ILE A 508 11.60 17.74 11.42
N GLN A 509 10.90 18.11 10.34
CA GLN A 509 11.28 17.76 8.97
C GLN A 509 11.38 19.02 8.10
N PRO A 510 12.55 19.69 8.07
CA PRO A 510 12.74 20.93 7.31
C PRO A 510 12.53 20.78 5.81
N ASP A 511 12.80 19.61 5.22
CA ASP A 511 12.66 19.38 3.77
C ASP A 511 11.21 19.10 3.32
N PHE A 512 10.24 19.11 4.25
CA PHE A 512 8.83 18.87 3.94
C PHE A 512 8.15 20.11 3.32
N ALA A 513 8.40 20.34 2.03
CA ALA A 513 7.94 21.51 1.29
C ALA A 513 6.42 21.78 1.37
N ALA A 514 5.58 20.74 1.47
CA ALA A 514 4.13 20.92 1.58
C ALA A 514 3.72 21.54 2.92
N ALA A 515 4.38 21.17 4.03
CA ALA A 515 4.12 21.77 5.34
C ALA A 515 4.55 23.24 5.38
N TRP A 516 5.67 23.61 4.76
CA TRP A 516 6.08 25.01 4.60
C TRP A 516 5.07 25.85 3.82
N MET A 517 4.55 25.34 2.69
CA MET A 517 3.53 26.04 1.93
C MET A 517 2.26 26.23 2.76
N ASN A 518 1.79 25.18 3.45
CA ASN A 518 0.61 25.26 4.30
C ASN A 518 0.82 26.22 5.48
N LEU A 519 2.02 26.25 6.07
CA LEU A 519 2.38 27.20 7.12
C LEU A 519 2.29 28.64 6.60
N GLY A 520 2.83 28.91 5.41
CA GLY A 520 2.74 30.22 4.77
C GLY A 520 1.31 30.67 4.49
N ILE A 521 0.42 29.74 4.10
CA ILE A 521 -1.01 30.06 3.91
C ILE A 521 -1.65 30.46 5.24
N VAL A 522 -1.43 29.69 6.30
CA VAL A 522 -1.98 29.98 7.63
C VAL A 522 -1.44 31.30 8.18
N GLN A 523 -0.13 31.56 8.04
CA GLN A 523 0.51 32.81 8.45
C GLN A 523 -0.04 34.02 7.68
N ASN A 524 -0.27 33.89 6.37
CA ASN A 524 -0.89 34.94 5.57
C ASN A 524 -2.32 35.25 6.08
N SER A 525 -3.12 34.21 6.38
CA SER A 525 -4.46 34.40 6.98
C SER A 525 -4.42 35.04 8.37
N LEU A 526 -3.33 34.87 9.11
CA LEU A 526 -3.07 35.54 10.39
C LEU A 526 -2.43 36.94 10.23
N GLN A 527 -2.25 37.43 9.00
CA GLN A 527 -1.57 38.70 8.68
C GLN A 527 -0.10 38.76 9.13
N LYS A 528 0.54 37.60 9.29
CA LYS A 528 1.98 37.45 9.56
C LYS A 528 2.75 37.37 8.25
N PHE A 529 2.82 38.50 7.58
CA PHE A 529 3.18 38.61 6.18
C PHE A 529 4.65 38.26 5.91
N GLU A 530 5.56 38.71 6.77
CA GLU A 530 6.99 38.45 6.67
C GLU A 530 7.30 36.96 6.89
N GLU A 531 6.68 36.34 7.89
CA GLU A 531 6.84 34.92 8.17
C GLU A 531 6.23 34.05 7.06
N ALA A 532 5.08 34.45 6.50
CA ALA A 532 4.47 33.78 5.37
C ALA A 532 5.38 33.77 4.14
N GLU A 533 6.00 34.91 3.83
CA GLU A 533 6.96 35.04 2.72
C GLU A 533 8.14 34.08 2.90
N GLN A 534 8.73 34.05 4.11
CA GLN A 534 9.82 33.13 4.43
C GLN A 534 9.40 31.67 4.29
N SER A 535 8.21 31.32 4.77
CA SER A 535 7.66 29.96 4.65
C SER A 535 7.49 29.52 3.19
N TYR A 536 6.97 30.39 2.31
CA TYR A 536 6.86 30.10 0.89
C TYR A 536 8.23 29.93 0.22
N TRP A 537 9.21 30.79 0.53
CA TRP A 537 10.56 30.65 0.00
C TRP A 537 11.25 29.37 0.48
N ASN A 538 11.03 28.95 1.72
CA ASN A 538 11.50 27.64 2.21
C ASN A 538 10.84 26.49 1.44
N ALA A 539 9.52 26.54 1.21
CA ALA A 539 8.83 25.53 0.39
C ALA A 539 9.44 25.43 -1.02
N ILE A 540 9.70 26.56 -1.67
CA ILE A 540 10.31 26.63 -3.01
C ILE A 540 11.77 26.15 -2.99
N ARG A 541 12.52 26.46 -1.93
CA ARG A 541 13.90 25.99 -1.74
C ARG A 541 13.98 24.47 -1.74
N PHE A 542 13.09 23.81 -1.01
CA PHE A 542 13.04 22.34 -0.94
C PHE A 542 12.35 21.70 -2.15
N ARG A 543 11.40 22.40 -2.81
CA ARG A 543 10.74 21.96 -4.03
C ARG A 543 10.77 23.05 -5.11
N LYS A 544 11.81 23.04 -5.95
CA LYS A 544 12.01 24.07 -7.00
C LYS A 544 10.85 24.18 -8.01
N LYS A 545 10.23 23.05 -8.38
CA LYS A 545 9.06 23.02 -9.28
C LYS A 545 7.78 22.94 -8.45
N TYR A 546 7.30 24.10 -7.97
CA TYR A 546 6.13 24.18 -7.11
C TYR A 546 5.17 25.33 -7.50
N PRO A 547 4.41 25.17 -8.60
CA PRO A 547 3.58 26.25 -9.16
C PRO A 547 2.53 26.77 -8.16
N ASP A 548 1.89 25.90 -7.39
CA ASP A 548 0.87 26.31 -6.40
C ASP A 548 1.46 27.16 -5.27
N CYS A 549 2.74 26.94 -4.93
CA CYS A 549 3.44 27.77 -3.94
C CYS A 549 3.74 29.17 -4.47
N TYR A 550 4.18 29.29 -5.73
CA TYR A 550 4.33 30.59 -6.40
C TYR A 550 2.98 31.31 -6.54
N TYR A 551 1.90 30.58 -6.80
CA TYR A 551 0.55 31.14 -6.82
C TYR A 551 0.17 31.77 -5.47
N ASN A 552 0.39 31.05 -4.38
CA ASN A 552 0.11 31.55 -3.02
C ASN A 552 1.05 32.70 -2.62
N LEU A 553 2.32 32.67 -3.04
CA LEU A 553 3.26 33.79 -2.86
C LEU A 553 2.78 35.05 -3.59
N GLY A 554 2.24 34.91 -4.80
CA GLY A 554 1.65 36.05 -5.52
C GLY A 554 0.40 36.60 -4.84
N ARG A 555 -0.41 35.75 -4.19
CA ARG A 555 -1.54 36.20 -3.36
C ARG A 555 -1.08 36.99 -2.14
N LEU A 556 -0.05 36.50 -1.43
CA LEU A 556 0.57 37.21 -0.32
C LEU A 556 1.04 38.62 -0.74
N TYR A 557 1.74 38.72 -1.87
CA TYR A 557 2.20 40.02 -2.38
C TYR A 557 1.05 40.92 -2.81
N ALA A 558 -0.03 40.38 -3.36
CA ALA A 558 -1.22 41.14 -3.68
C ALA A 558 -1.89 41.69 -2.41
N ASP A 559 -1.99 40.90 -1.34
CA ASP A 559 -2.53 41.31 -0.04
C ASP A 559 -1.69 42.45 0.60
N GLN A 560 -0.38 42.49 0.33
CA GLN A 560 0.54 43.57 0.73
C GLN A 560 0.58 44.76 -0.24
N ASN A 561 -0.22 44.78 -1.32
CA ASN A 561 -0.16 45.76 -2.41
C ASN A 561 1.19 45.81 -3.18
N ARG A 562 2.01 44.76 -3.10
CA ARG A 562 3.25 44.60 -3.87
C ARG A 562 2.96 44.03 -5.26
N HIS A 563 2.33 44.86 -6.10
CA HIS A 563 1.76 44.40 -7.37
C HIS A 563 2.80 43.80 -8.36
N VAL A 564 4.00 44.37 -8.44
CA VAL A 564 5.07 43.88 -9.33
C VAL A 564 5.54 42.48 -8.89
N ASP A 565 5.73 42.29 -7.59
CA ASP A 565 6.14 41.00 -7.03
C ASP A 565 5.05 39.95 -7.21
N ALA A 566 3.78 40.32 -7.04
CA ALA A 566 2.63 39.46 -7.29
C ALA A 566 2.59 38.96 -8.75
N LEU A 567 2.77 39.87 -9.72
CA LEU A 567 2.83 39.52 -11.14
C LEU A 567 4.01 38.58 -11.45
N ASN A 568 5.19 38.85 -10.88
CA ASN A 568 6.36 37.99 -11.07
C ASN A 568 6.14 36.58 -10.50
N ALA A 569 5.56 36.49 -9.30
CA ALA A 569 5.24 35.21 -8.66
C ALA A 569 4.20 34.40 -9.47
N TRP A 570 3.10 35.03 -9.90
CA TRP A 570 2.11 34.36 -10.75
C TRP A 570 2.66 33.99 -12.12
N ARG A 571 3.53 34.82 -12.70
CA ARG A 571 4.23 34.46 -13.94
C ARG A 571 5.08 33.20 -13.75
N ASN A 572 5.85 33.11 -12.67
CA ASN A 572 6.61 31.89 -12.35
C ASN A 572 5.69 30.66 -12.20
N ALA A 573 4.52 30.80 -11.56
CA ALA A 573 3.53 29.73 -11.47
C ALA A 573 3.07 29.25 -12.87
N THR A 574 2.76 30.18 -13.77
CA THR A 574 2.34 29.86 -15.15
C THR A 574 3.45 29.32 -16.03
N VAL A 575 4.71 29.72 -15.82
CA VAL A 575 5.87 29.14 -16.52
C VAL A 575 6.07 27.68 -16.11
N LEU A 576 5.90 27.37 -14.82
CA LEU A 576 6.01 26.00 -14.31
C LEU A 576 4.80 25.14 -14.66
N LYS A 577 3.62 25.75 -14.76
CA LYS A 577 2.35 25.11 -15.06
C LYS A 577 1.51 26.01 -16.00
N PRO A 578 1.67 25.87 -17.33
CA PRO A 578 0.98 26.72 -18.31
C PRO A 578 -0.55 26.69 -18.22
N ASP A 579 -1.12 25.60 -17.72
CA ASP A 579 -2.55 25.39 -17.49
C ASP A 579 -3.05 25.91 -16.13
N HIS A 580 -2.24 26.68 -15.39
CA HIS A 580 -2.61 27.24 -14.09
C HIS A 580 -3.56 28.45 -14.23
N SER A 581 -4.83 28.17 -14.56
CA SER A 581 -5.90 29.15 -14.79
C SER A 581 -5.97 30.29 -13.76
N LEU A 582 -5.99 29.95 -12.46
CA LEU A 582 -6.12 30.96 -11.39
C LEU A 582 -4.98 32.00 -11.38
N ALA A 583 -3.76 31.61 -11.75
CA ALA A 583 -2.62 32.51 -11.77
C ALA A 583 -2.71 33.46 -12.96
N TRP A 584 -3.09 32.95 -14.14
CA TRP A 584 -3.39 33.77 -15.32
C TRP A 584 -4.49 34.78 -15.03
N ASN A 585 -5.60 34.32 -14.47
CA ASN A 585 -6.75 35.16 -14.17
C ASN A 585 -6.39 36.27 -13.15
N ASN A 586 -5.65 35.92 -12.09
CA ASN A 586 -5.21 36.91 -11.09
C ASN A 586 -4.25 37.96 -11.68
N MET A 587 -3.38 37.60 -12.62
CA MET A 587 -2.54 38.59 -13.33
C MET A 587 -3.39 39.58 -14.14
N VAL A 588 -4.39 39.09 -14.87
CA VAL A 588 -5.31 39.93 -15.66
C VAL A 588 -6.09 40.88 -14.75
N ILE A 589 -6.67 40.36 -13.65
CA ILE A 589 -7.43 41.16 -12.68
C ILE A 589 -6.55 42.22 -12.03
N LEU A 590 -5.32 41.87 -11.63
CA LEU A 590 -4.42 42.82 -10.98
C LEU A 590 -4.01 43.95 -11.93
N LEU A 591 -3.71 43.64 -13.19
CA LEU A 591 -3.39 44.65 -14.20
C LEU A 591 -4.60 45.52 -14.55
N ASP A 592 -5.80 44.94 -14.56
CA ASP A 592 -7.05 45.69 -14.74
C ASP A 592 -7.28 46.68 -13.59
N ASN A 593 -7.12 46.23 -12.34
CA ASN A 593 -7.29 47.06 -11.15
C ASN A 593 -6.24 48.17 -11.02
N THR A 594 -5.02 47.93 -11.51
CA THR A 594 -3.93 48.91 -11.53
C THR A 594 -3.96 49.83 -12.75
N GLY A 595 -4.94 49.66 -13.65
CA GLY A 595 -5.13 50.50 -14.84
C GLY A 595 -4.19 50.20 -16.01
N ASN A 596 -3.35 49.16 -15.90
CA ASN A 596 -2.43 48.74 -16.96
C ASN A 596 -3.13 47.83 -17.98
N LEU A 597 -4.16 48.39 -18.62
CA LEU A 597 -5.11 47.67 -19.47
C LEU A 597 -4.46 47.03 -20.71
N GLY A 598 -3.43 47.67 -21.28
CA GLY A 598 -2.72 47.12 -22.45
C GLY A 598 -1.98 45.82 -22.11
N GLN A 599 -1.32 45.78 -20.96
CA GLN A 599 -0.66 44.56 -20.48
C GLN A 599 -1.68 43.49 -20.06
N ALA A 600 -2.79 43.91 -19.42
CA ALA A 600 -3.89 43.00 -19.08
C ALA A 600 -4.47 42.29 -20.31
N GLU A 601 -4.65 43.02 -21.42
CA GLU A 601 -5.10 42.46 -22.69
C GLU A 601 -4.07 41.45 -23.24
N LEU A 602 -2.78 41.81 -23.26
CA LEU A 602 -1.72 40.94 -23.77
C LEU A 602 -1.68 39.61 -23.00
N ILE A 603 -1.62 39.68 -21.67
CA ILE A 603 -1.58 38.50 -20.80
C ILE A 603 -2.84 37.66 -20.94
N GLY A 604 -4.02 38.27 -20.97
CA GLY A 604 -5.27 37.54 -21.15
C GLY A 604 -5.34 36.80 -22.49
N ARG A 605 -4.84 37.40 -23.57
CA ARG A 605 -4.75 36.73 -24.88
C ARG A 605 -3.72 35.60 -24.91
N GLU A 606 -2.57 35.79 -24.28
CA GLU A 606 -1.57 34.72 -24.12
C GLU A 606 -2.16 33.52 -23.34
N ALA A 607 -2.84 33.81 -22.24
CA ALA A 607 -3.50 32.79 -21.43
C ALA A 607 -4.54 31.99 -22.25
N LEU A 608 -5.39 32.67 -23.03
CA LEU A 608 -6.42 32.00 -23.86
C LEU A 608 -5.86 31.26 -25.08
N LYS A 609 -4.63 31.54 -25.52
CA LYS A 609 -3.95 30.67 -26.50
C LYS A 609 -3.64 29.29 -25.91
N LEU A 610 -3.31 29.25 -24.62
CA LEU A 610 -2.99 28.02 -23.89
C LEU A 610 -4.26 27.36 -23.32
N LEU A 611 -5.23 28.16 -22.91
CA LEU A 611 -6.46 27.76 -22.23
C LEU A 611 -7.70 28.29 -23.00
N PRO A 612 -7.98 27.77 -24.21
CA PRO A 612 -8.99 28.36 -25.10
C PRO A 612 -10.43 28.25 -24.61
N ASN A 613 -10.72 27.41 -23.62
CA ASN A 613 -12.06 27.19 -23.05
C ASN A 613 -12.21 27.71 -21.62
N ASP A 614 -11.25 28.50 -21.12
CA ASP A 614 -11.32 29.02 -19.76
C ASP A 614 -12.25 30.24 -19.67
N HIS A 615 -13.48 30.00 -19.21
CA HIS A 615 -14.50 31.04 -19.12
C HIS A 615 -14.18 32.14 -18.08
N THR A 616 -13.32 31.87 -17.10
CA THR A 616 -12.95 32.86 -16.07
C THR A 616 -11.99 33.90 -16.64
N ILE A 617 -11.00 33.45 -17.41
CA ILE A 617 -10.05 34.33 -18.11
C ILE A 617 -10.77 35.10 -19.23
N MET A 618 -11.68 34.45 -19.97
CA MET A 618 -12.52 35.15 -20.96
C MET A 618 -13.32 36.28 -20.34
N PHE A 619 -13.96 36.03 -19.20
CA PHE A 619 -14.72 37.05 -18.48
C PHE A 619 -13.84 38.23 -18.05
N SER A 620 -12.67 37.95 -17.45
CA SER A 620 -11.73 38.99 -17.02
C SER A 620 -11.16 39.79 -18.20
N LEU A 621 -10.78 39.12 -19.29
CA LEU A 621 -10.32 39.78 -20.52
C LEU A 621 -11.43 40.61 -21.18
N ALA A 622 -12.68 40.13 -21.17
CA ALA A 622 -13.82 40.86 -21.73
C ALA A 622 -14.04 42.19 -21.00
N ASN A 623 -13.91 42.20 -19.66
CA ASN A 623 -13.97 43.43 -18.87
C ASN A 623 -12.88 44.44 -19.30
N VAL A 624 -11.63 43.97 -19.45
CA VAL A 624 -10.49 44.78 -19.91
C VAL A 624 -10.75 45.37 -21.30
N LEU A 625 -11.19 44.55 -22.25
CA LEU A 625 -11.52 44.98 -23.62
C LEU A 625 -12.66 46.01 -23.65
N GLY A 626 -13.65 45.86 -22.79
CA GLY A 626 -14.73 46.82 -22.63
C GLY A 626 -14.24 48.18 -22.11
N LYS A 627 -13.27 48.19 -21.19
CA LYS A 627 -12.60 49.41 -20.73
C LYS A 627 -11.75 50.07 -21.83
N LEU A 628 -11.12 49.27 -22.69
CA LEU A 628 -10.39 49.71 -23.88
C LEU A 628 -11.29 50.10 -25.07
N GLN A 629 -12.62 50.09 -24.90
CA GLN A 629 -13.60 50.40 -25.95
C GLN A 629 -13.59 49.43 -27.16
N LYS A 630 -12.99 48.25 -27.02
CA LYS A 630 -13.01 47.17 -28.01
C LYS A 630 -14.30 46.35 -27.87
N TYR A 631 -15.44 47.01 -28.05
CA TYR A 631 -16.74 46.50 -27.63
C TYR A 631 -17.16 45.19 -28.32
N LYS A 632 -16.93 45.04 -29.63
CA LYS A 632 -17.26 43.82 -30.38
C LYS A 632 -16.49 42.59 -29.90
N GLU A 633 -15.20 42.76 -29.62
CA GLU A 633 -14.36 41.68 -29.11
C GLU A 633 -14.74 41.29 -27.69
N SER A 634 -14.99 42.29 -26.83
CA SER A 634 -15.49 42.11 -25.47
C SER A 634 -16.81 41.32 -25.45
N GLU A 635 -17.79 41.70 -26.29
CA GLU A 635 -19.05 40.98 -26.49
C GLU A 635 -18.82 39.52 -26.88
N GLY A 636 -17.91 39.27 -27.82
CA GLY A 636 -17.53 37.92 -28.24
C GLY A 636 -17.05 37.04 -27.09
N PHE A 637 -16.16 37.55 -26.24
CA PHE A 637 -15.65 36.81 -25.08
C PHE A 637 -16.71 36.58 -24.00
N PHE A 638 -17.55 37.57 -23.68
CA PHE A 638 -18.66 37.38 -22.74
C PHE A 638 -19.65 36.33 -23.24
N LEU A 639 -20.04 36.39 -24.52
CA LEU A 639 -20.96 35.42 -25.10
C LEU A 639 -20.36 34.01 -25.11
N HIS A 640 -19.05 33.88 -25.36
CA HIS A 640 -18.37 32.59 -25.27
C HIS A 640 -18.35 32.07 -23.82
N ALA A 641 -18.00 32.92 -22.84
CA ALA A 641 -18.06 32.54 -21.43
C ALA A 641 -19.47 32.10 -21.00
N LEU A 642 -20.52 32.76 -21.50
CA LEU A 642 -21.93 32.40 -21.25
C LEU A 642 -22.38 31.12 -21.97
N ARG A 643 -21.77 30.73 -23.09
CA ARG A 643 -22.03 29.41 -23.70
C ARG A 643 -21.56 28.28 -22.80
N ILE A 644 -20.46 28.50 -22.06
CA ILE A 644 -19.89 27.53 -21.13
C ILE A 644 -20.64 27.55 -19.80
N ASN A 645 -20.93 28.73 -19.26
CA ASN A 645 -21.70 28.91 -18.04
C ASN A 645 -22.87 29.90 -18.23
N PRO A 646 -24.04 29.41 -18.69
CA PRO A 646 -25.20 30.26 -19.00
C PRO A 646 -25.84 30.94 -17.79
N ASN A 647 -25.64 30.40 -16.59
CA ASN A 647 -26.30 30.87 -15.36
C ASN A 647 -25.40 31.80 -14.53
N ALA A 648 -24.29 32.29 -15.10
CA ALA A 648 -23.39 33.21 -14.42
C ALA A 648 -23.99 34.64 -14.37
N ALA A 649 -24.67 34.95 -13.26
CA ALA A 649 -25.27 36.27 -13.02
C ALA A 649 -24.26 37.41 -13.23
N SER A 650 -23.07 37.30 -12.64
CA SER A 650 -21.98 38.28 -12.79
C SER A 650 -21.55 38.51 -14.24
N CYS A 651 -21.60 37.47 -15.09
CA CYS A 651 -21.28 37.58 -16.51
C CYS A 651 -22.35 38.37 -17.26
N HIS A 652 -23.64 38.09 -16.98
CA HIS A 652 -24.74 38.88 -17.53
C HIS A 652 -24.72 40.34 -17.07
N GLY A 653 -24.44 40.59 -15.78
CA GLY A 653 -24.33 41.95 -15.24
C GLY A 653 -23.23 42.76 -15.93
N ASN A 654 -22.04 42.18 -16.12
CA ASN A 654 -20.93 42.88 -16.79
C ASN A 654 -21.12 43.03 -18.31
N LEU A 655 -21.75 42.05 -18.97
CA LEU A 655 -22.17 42.20 -20.36
C LEU A 655 -23.21 43.32 -20.52
N ALA A 656 -24.12 43.48 -19.55
CA ALA A 656 -25.06 44.59 -19.53
C ALA A 656 -24.34 45.94 -19.37
N VAL A 657 -23.33 46.03 -18.49
CA VAL A 657 -22.46 47.22 -18.34
C VAL A 657 -21.74 47.53 -19.65
N LEU A 658 -21.22 46.51 -20.35
CA LEU A 658 -20.61 46.68 -21.66
C LEU A 658 -21.61 47.31 -22.66
N TYR A 659 -22.81 46.76 -22.78
CA TYR A 659 -23.84 47.28 -23.68
C TYR A 659 -24.30 48.67 -23.31
N HIS A 660 -24.42 48.97 -22.02
CA HIS A 660 -24.77 50.30 -21.54
C HIS A 660 -23.71 51.33 -21.95
N ARG A 661 -22.42 51.00 -21.79
CA ARG A 661 -21.29 51.85 -22.24
C ARG A 661 -21.22 51.99 -23.75
N TRP A 662 -21.54 50.93 -24.49
CA TRP A 662 -21.55 50.91 -25.96
C TRP A 662 -22.80 51.61 -26.56
N GLY A 663 -23.82 51.91 -25.75
CA GLY A 663 -25.07 52.54 -26.22
C GLY A 663 -26.12 51.56 -26.75
N LYS A 664 -25.92 50.25 -26.61
CA LYS A 664 -26.92 49.20 -26.93
C LYS A 664 -27.93 49.05 -25.77
N LEU A 665 -28.73 50.10 -25.52
CA LEU A 665 -29.50 50.25 -24.28
C LEU A 665 -30.54 49.13 -24.04
N GLU A 666 -31.24 48.66 -25.08
CA GLU A 666 -32.22 47.57 -24.94
C GLU A 666 -31.56 46.23 -24.59
N LEU A 667 -30.39 45.94 -25.18
CA LEU A 667 -29.61 44.75 -24.84
C LEU A 667 -29.04 44.85 -23.42
N ALA A 668 -28.60 46.04 -23.01
CA ALA A 668 -28.18 46.30 -21.64
C ALA A 668 -29.31 46.01 -20.64
N LYS A 669 -30.52 46.52 -20.91
CA LYS A 669 -31.71 46.27 -20.08
C LYS A 669 -32.00 44.78 -19.93
N LYS A 670 -32.03 44.04 -21.05
CA LYS A 670 -32.27 42.59 -21.06
C LYS A 670 -31.29 41.84 -20.16
N HIS A 671 -29.99 42.15 -20.26
CA HIS A 671 -28.96 41.45 -19.49
C HIS A 671 -28.90 41.89 -18.02
N TYR A 672 -29.23 43.14 -17.68
CA TYR A 672 -29.42 43.54 -16.28
C TYR A 672 -30.57 42.77 -15.62
N GLU A 673 -31.71 42.65 -16.31
CA GLU A 673 -32.87 41.88 -15.82
C GLU A 673 -32.54 40.40 -15.66
N LEU A 674 -31.81 39.82 -16.61
CA LEU A 674 -31.39 38.42 -16.52
C LEU A 674 -30.39 38.19 -15.36
N SER A 675 -29.44 39.11 -15.16
CA SER A 675 -28.51 39.07 -14.03
C SER A 675 -29.26 39.11 -12.70
N LEU A 676 -30.19 40.06 -12.53
CA LEU A 676 -30.98 40.21 -11.29
C LEU A 676 -31.99 39.09 -11.08
N LYS A 677 -32.43 38.41 -12.16
CA LYS A 677 -33.25 37.20 -12.06
C LYS A 677 -32.45 36.01 -11.53
N LEU A 678 -31.20 35.88 -11.95
CA LEU A 678 -30.30 34.81 -11.51
C LEU A 678 -29.77 35.06 -10.10
N ASP A 679 -29.44 36.32 -9.78
CA ASP A 679 -29.00 36.76 -8.46
C ASP A 679 -29.56 38.17 -8.17
N PRO A 680 -30.63 38.27 -7.35
CA PRO A 680 -31.22 39.55 -6.98
C PRO A 680 -30.27 40.51 -6.25
N GLU A 681 -29.24 39.98 -5.58
CA GLU A 681 -28.25 40.73 -4.80
C GLU A 681 -26.95 40.95 -5.58
N ALA A 682 -26.95 40.72 -6.91
CA ALA A 682 -25.79 40.87 -7.77
C ALA A 682 -25.11 42.25 -7.58
N PRO A 683 -23.86 42.30 -7.05
CA PRO A 683 -23.23 43.54 -6.64
C PRO A 683 -23.13 44.58 -7.78
N GLY A 684 -23.52 45.83 -7.49
CA GLY A 684 -23.47 46.94 -8.44
C GLY A 684 -24.41 46.82 -9.66
N THR A 685 -25.10 45.70 -9.85
CA THR A 685 -25.95 45.47 -11.03
C THR A 685 -27.23 46.30 -10.94
N ARG A 686 -27.86 46.35 -9.77
CA ARG A 686 -29.09 47.13 -9.53
C ARG A 686 -28.87 48.63 -9.71
N ASP A 687 -27.77 49.15 -9.19
CA ASP A 687 -27.42 50.57 -9.30
C ASP A 687 -27.16 50.96 -10.75
N ASN A 688 -26.36 50.16 -11.47
CA ASN A 688 -26.10 50.36 -12.89
C ASN A 688 -27.38 50.25 -13.73
N TYR A 689 -28.30 49.35 -13.38
CA TYR A 689 -29.58 49.24 -14.06
C TYR A 689 -30.50 50.44 -13.79
N ASN A 690 -30.52 50.96 -12.56
CA ASN A 690 -31.25 52.18 -12.22
C ASN A 690 -30.73 53.39 -13.01
N MET A 691 -29.41 53.49 -13.19
CA MET A 691 -28.81 54.53 -14.05
C MET A 691 -29.25 54.39 -15.51
N LEU A 692 -29.29 53.17 -16.05
CA LEU A 692 -29.79 52.90 -17.40
C LEU A 692 -31.27 53.31 -17.52
N ARG A 693 -32.11 52.97 -16.53
CA ARG A 693 -33.55 53.32 -16.53
C ARG A 693 -33.76 54.83 -16.60
N ARG A 694 -33.06 55.61 -15.74
CA ARG A 694 -33.12 57.08 -15.80
C ARG A 694 -32.74 57.63 -17.16
N LYS A 695 -31.70 57.06 -17.80
CA LYS A 695 -31.25 57.46 -19.14
C LYS A 695 -32.28 57.12 -20.22
N LEU A 696 -32.90 55.94 -20.16
CA LEU A 696 -33.98 55.54 -21.06
C LEU A 696 -35.21 56.44 -20.91
N ASP A 697 -35.56 56.81 -19.68
CA ASP A 697 -36.67 57.72 -19.40
C ASP A 697 -36.38 59.12 -19.94
N GLN A 698 -35.15 59.65 -19.76
CA GLN A 698 -34.73 60.91 -20.38
C GLN A 698 -34.84 60.89 -21.91
N LEU A 699 -34.42 59.81 -22.57
CA LEU A 699 -34.51 59.66 -24.02
C LEU A 699 -35.95 59.61 -24.54
N LYS A 700 -36.88 59.04 -23.77
CA LYS A 700 -38.32 59.04 -24.09
C LYS A 700 -38.97 60.42 -23.95
N HIS A 701 -38.44 61.30 -23.10
CA HIS A 701 -38.95 62.65 -22.90
C HIS A 701 -38.27 63.70 -23.79
N SER A 702 -37.23 63.32 -24.55
CA SER A 702 -36.48 64.19 -25.47
C SER A 702 -36.67 63.84 -26.95
N THR A 703 -37.54 62.88 -27.25
CA THR A 703 -38.07 62.64 -28.60
C THR A 703 -39.40 63.41 -28.73
N PRO A 704 -39.54 64.37 -29.66
CA PRO A 704 -40.72 65.21 -29.80
C PRO A 704 -41.98 64.46 -30.22
#